data_AF-A0AAV4DM60-F1
#
_entry.id   AF-A0AAV4DM60-F1
#
_cell.length_a   1.000
_cell.length_b   1.000
_cell.length_c   1.000
_cell.angle_alpha   90.00
_cell.angle_beta   90.00
_cell.angle_gamma   90.00
#
_symmetry.space_group_name_H-M   'P 1'
#
loop_
_entity.id
_entity.type
_entity.pdbx_description
1 polymer ?
#
loop_
_entity_poly.entity_id
_entity_poly.type
_entity_poly.pdbx_seq_one_letter_code
_entity_poly.pdbx_strand_id
1 'polypeptide(L)'
;NRYIKKRRGIWINVWNPDSSLYHLETFETIGSRAANSIARIVEIIKKTPFGKVISLAVYKTLGTPSAVFEDFYLAVEGLGSSLIRKVGEYEPYVIIAEKGKANCLIEKLTKRPEGVTGGLDASATFTLGDIAFMSRSYSEVSQKNDKAIFRALTRDSAYPKLSLLHDVSSWETGDEVVVASSDFDWRQYEVKTIVECPDCEPNQIRVDGDFKFSHFGEVTYGVDERAEVGLLSRNIRIDAEMQNECYFDTEEEEYVCKLLKRDTFGGHTKVLNSAWARIEGVQLTHMGQQSVLATYPLHFHLADSVKGQYLRNNVIRDSNSRCITIHGTDYLEVSDNVCLNHLGHGMFLEDSAEQNNTIHRNLIIGTQYGTLLPTDKNANWCKDRSFCDVLSTFWITHPNNYFTENVAAGSDGSGMVFAFSDRPLGPSRKRLERRGLYEENSTRYMKVGKFHRNVMHSNKLGGLWFDNRVSYGQWDMNKFVPENARMSLNLYTPKDPPKPGGKAIETELSGLTLYKNEDRNSWVRCGNIVITNSSFADSITSYIGAHTVDGTYCAVRNSIFIGETENKGRPYTHVFNDKKFSYLPKSKRPVHRFDRAIPRGRPSYMISGVTFYQGPVYIENCFFDRFTNWYYNDSFIDTWGIRPMRPAAALNFHPNNHYPMIPRNAIKNVTFGFCNAVKVAFLNHFSA
;
A
#
# COMPACT_ATOMS: atom_id res chain seq x y z
N ASN A 1 3.76 34.96 -11.68
CA ASN A 1 5.00 34.33 -12.16
C ASN A 1 6.01 35.37 -12.64
N ARG A 2 6.80 35.97 -11.73
CA ARG A 2 8.08 36.58 -12.12
C ARG A 2 9.10 35.45 -12.20
N TYR A 3 9.79 35.28 -13.34
CA TYR A 3 10.87 34.30 -13.46
C TYR A 3 12.03 34.75 -12.55
N ILE A 4 12.11 34.17 -11.36
CA ILE A 4 13.22 34.41 -10.45
C ILE A 4 14.42 33.64 -10.97
N LYS A 5 15.51 34.35 -11.24
CA LYS A 5 16.75 33.74 -11.71
C LYS A 5 17.33 32.87 -10.59
N LYS A 6 17.44 31.56 -10.82
CA LYS A 6 18.04 30.64 -9.85
C LYS A 6 19.52 31.00 -9.62
N ARG A 7 19.88 31.33 -8.39
CA ARG A 7 21.27 31.65 -7.97
C ARG A 7 21.70 30.70 -6.84
N ARG A 8 22.97 30.27 -6.86
CA ARG A 8 23.55 29.36 -5.86
C ARG A 8 23.92 30.15 -4.61
N GLY A 9 23.29 29.84 -3.49
CA GLY A 9 23.46 30.62 -2.27
C GLY A 9 22.17 30.75 -1.50
N ILE A 10 21.90 31.96 -1.01
CA ILE A 10 20.72 32.24 -0.18
C ILE A 10 19.58 32.78 -1.03
N TRP A 11 18.40 32.20 -0.82
CA TRP A 11 17.15 32.80 -1.25
C TRP A 11 16.46 33.36 0.00
N ILE A 12 15.92 34.57 -0.11
CA ILE A 12 15.19 35.24 0.96
C ILE A 12 13.76 35.52 0.52
N ASN A 13 12.81 35.21 1.38
CA ASN A 13 11.44 35.62 1.24
C ASN A 13 10.98 36.34 2.52
N VAL A 14 10.28 37.45 2.37
CA VAL A 14 9.71 38.21 3.46
C VAL A 14 8.23 38.35 3.19
N TRP A 15 7.43 37.98 4.17
CA TRP A 15 5.98 38.11 4.14
C TRP A 15 5.49 39.16 5.13
N ASN A 16 4.37 39.76 4.77
CA ASN A 16 3.49 40.38 5.74
C ASN A 16 2.81 39.28 6.59
N PRO A 17 2.36 39.59 7.83
CA PRO A 17 1.64 38.64 8.68
C PRO A 17 0.44 37.97 8.02
N ASP A 18 -0.19 38.63 7.04
CA ASP A 18 -1.35 38.17 6.28
C ASP A 18 -1.00 37.29 5.06
N SER A 19 0.23 36.75 4.98
CA SER A 19 0.81 35.99 3.86
C SER A 19 1.15 36.77 2.58
N SER A 20 0.78 38.04 2.47
CA SER A 20 1.11 38.80 1.26
C SER A 20 2.62 39.01 1.13
N LEU A 21 3.12 38.93 -0.10
CA LEU A 21 4.55 39.01 -0.38
C LEU A 21 5.05 40.44 -0.14
N TYR A 22 6.03 40.59 0.78
CA TYR A 22 6.71 41.86 1.02
C TYR A 22 7.99 41.98 0.19
N HIS A 23 8.84 40.94 0.19
CA HIS A 23 10.09 40.93 -0.57
C HIS A 23 10.50 39.51 -0.95
N LEU A 24 10.99 39.28 -2.16
CA LEU A 24 11.54 37.99 -2.59
C LEU A 24 12.73 38.20 -3.52
N GLU A 25 13.90 37.70 -3.11
CA GLU A 25 15.13 37.85 -3.88
C GLU A 25 16.05 36.63 -3.69
N THR A 26 16.92 36.40 -4.68
CA THR A 26 17.86 35.28 -4.70
C THR A 26 19.27 35.79 -4.91
N PHE A 27 20.23 35.22 -4.20
CA PHE A 27 21.59 35.72 -4.10
C PHE A 27 22.60 34.65 -4.47
N GLU A 28 23.67 35.05 -5.18
CA GLU A 28 24.79 34.15 -5.44
C GLU A 28 25.87 34.40 -4.39
N THR A 29 26.03 33.47 -3.45
CA THR A 29 26.95 33.63 -2.30
C THR A 29 28.33 33.02 -2.57
N ILE A 30 28.59 32.60 -3.81
CA ILE A 30 29.88 32.04 -4.24
C ILE A 30 30.49 32.85 -5.39
N GLY A 31 31.83 32.83 -5.45
CA GLY A 31 32.60 33.54 -6.47
C GLY A 31 32.58 35.06 -6.31
N SER A 32 32.86 35.78 -7.40
CA SER A 32 33.10 37.24 -7.39
C SER A 32 31.91 38.11 -6.96
N ARG A 33 30.71 37.54 -6.84
CA ARG A 33 29.49 38.27 -6.43
C ARG A 33 29.13 38.07 -4.96
N ALA A 34 29.88 37.24 -4.23
CA ALA A 34 29.55 36.87 -2.86
C ALA A 34 29.46 38.10 -1.93
N ALA A 35 30.48 38.97 -1.94
CA ALA A 35 30.53 40.12 -1.04
C ALA A 35 29.34 41.09 -1.22
N ASN A 36 29.01 41.46 -2.46
CA ASN A 36 27.88 42.34 -2.73
C ASN A 36 26.54 41.67 -2.41
N SER A 37 26.42 40.37 -2.72
CA SER A 37 25.21 39.59 -2.38
C SER A 37 24.98 39.52 -0.87
N ILE A 38 26.03 39.27 -0.08
CA ILE A 38 25.97 39.23 1.38
C ILE A 38 25.59 40.58 1.97
N ALA A 39 26.23 41.67 1.54
CA ALA A 39 25.90 43.02 2.00
C ALA A 39 24.41 43.35 1.77
N ARG A 40 23.87 42.95 0.61
CA ARG A 40 22.46 43.18 0.28
C ARG A 40 21.50 42.29 1.07
N ILE A 41 21.86 41.04 1.36
CA ILE A 41 21.06 40.18 2.26
C ILE A 41 20.98 40.81 3.64
N VAL A 42 22.12 41.24 4.19
CA VAL A 42 22.20 41.91 5.51
C VAL A 42 21.35 43.18 5.52
N GLU A 43 21.42 43.98 4.46
CA GLU A 43 20.61 45.18 4.31
C GLU A 43 19.10 44.86 4.33
N ILE A 44 18.65 43.83 3.60
CA ILE A 44 17.25 43.41 3.60
C ILE A 44 16.82 42.99 5.01
N ILE A 45 17.61 42.16 5.69
CA ILE A 45 17.30 41.71 7.06
C ILE A 45 17.21 42.90 8.03
N LYS A 46 18.10 43.89 7.90
CA LYS A 46 18.12 45.09 8.76
C LYS A 46 16.97 46.05 8.47
N LYS A 47 16.64 46.27 7.18
CA LYS A 47 15.58 47.21 6.75
C LYS A 47 14.16 46.63 6.82
N THR A 48 14.03 45.31 6.97
CA THR A 48 12.71 44.68 7.14
C THR A 48 12.07 45.18 8.44
N PRO A 49 10.84 45.73 8.39
CA PRO A 49 10.13 46.20 9.58
C PRO A 49 9.87 45.09 10.59
N PHE A 50 9.73 45.46 11.87
CA PHE A 50 9.29 44.53 12.91
C PHE A 50 7.91 43.94 12.61
N GLY A 51 7.69 42.69 13.04
CA GLY A 51 6.46 41.93 12.82
C GLY A 51 6.35 41.26 11.45
N LYS A 52 7.27 41.49 10.51
CA LYS A 52 7.31 40.73 9.24
C LYS A 52 7.92 39.34 9.46
N VAL A 53 7.50 38.37 8.66
CA VAL A 53 8.04 37.01 8.69
C VAL A 53 9.15 36.91 7.65
N ILE A 54 10.38 36.67 8.08
CA ILE A 54 11.55 36.50 7.21
C ILE A 54 11.87 35.01 7.11
N SER A 55 12.03 34.50 5.89
CA SER A 55 12.59 33.17 5.66
C SER A 55 13.81 33.21 4.74
N LEU A 56 14.80 32.38 5.09
CA LEU A 56 15.96 32.11 4.26
C LEU A 56 15.98 30.62 3.94
N ALA A 57 16.40 30.29 2.71
CA ALA A 57 16.67 28.92 2.30
C ALA A 57 17.97 28.87 1.49
N VAL A 58 18.82 27.89 1.77
CA VAL A 58 19.98 27.60 0.94
C VAL A 58 19.53 26.93 -0.35
N TYR A 59 19.93 27.48 -1.50
CA TYR A 59 19.78 26.84 -2.79
C TYR A 59 21.14 26.32 -3.26
N LYS A 60 21.23 24.99 -3.40
CA LYS A 60 22.42 24.23 -3.76
C LYS A 60 23.53 24.25 -2.71
N THR A 61 24.11 25.41 -2.39
CA THR A 61 25.18 25.55 -1.40
C THR A 61 25.28 26.98 -0.91
N LEU A 62 25.63 27.19 0.35
CA LEU A 62 26.00 28.49 0.89
C LEU A 62 27.40 28.92 0.40
N GLY A 63 28.28 27.94 0.14
CA GLY A 63 29.70 28.14 -0.14
C GLY A 63 30.58 27.90 1.09
N THR A 64 31.89 28.02 0.91
CA THR A 64 32.86 27.85 2.00
C THR A 64 32.81 29.07 2.94
N PRO A 65 32.70 28.87 4.27
CA PRO A 65 32.79 29.96 5.24
C PRO A 65 34.05 30.81 5.04
N SER A 66 33.88 32.13 5.05
CA SER A 66 34.97 33.11 4.93
C SER A 66 34.59 34.38 5.69
N ALA A 67 35.55 35.29 5.89
CA ALA A 67 35.32 36.56 6.58
C ALA A 67 34.17 37.39 5.98
N VAL A 68 33.86 37.20 4.69
CA VAL A 68 32.76 37.88 3.99
C VAL A 68 31.38 37.52 4.55
N PHE A 69 31.23 36.33 5.15
CA PHE A 69 29.95 35.88 5.70
C PHE A 69 29.67 36.43 7.11
N GLU A 70 30.61 37.14 7.72
CA GLU A 70 30.51 37.39 9.16
C GLU A 70 29.38 38.36 9.52
N ASP A 71 29.19 39.42 8.73
CA ASP A 71 28.02 40.30 8.86
C ASP A 71 26.70 39.59 8.58
N PHE A 72 26.72 38.57 7.71
CA PHE A 72 25.54 37.76 7.43
C PHE A 72 25.20 36.84 8.59
N TYR A 73 26.20 36.15 9.18
CA TYR A 73 25.98 35.34 10.38
C TYR A 73 25.41 36.18 11.50
N LEU A 74 26.01 37.34 11.81
CA LEU A 74 25.48 38.25 12.83
C LEU A 74 24.05 38.71 12.53
N ALA A 75 23.71 38.99 11.26
CA ALA A 75 22.36 39.40 10.89
C ALA A 75 21.32 38.27 11.08
N VAL A 76 21.69 37.02 10.79
CA VAL A 76 20.81 35.85 10.93
C VAL A 76 20.73 35.39 12.39
N GLU A 77 21.82 35.48 13.14
CA GLU A 77 21.86 35.30 14.60
C GLU A 77 21.02 36.37 15.31
N GLY A 78 20.97 37.60 14.77
CA GLY A 78 20.05 38.64 15.23
C GLY A 78 18.57 38.35 14.98
N LEU A 79 18.24 37.34 14.16
CA LEU A 79 16.89 36.77 14.06
C LEU A 79 16.66 35.61 15.06
N GLY A 80 17.70 35.23 15.80
CA GLY A 80 17.72 34.17 16.82
C GLY A 80 18.40 32.87 16.37
N SER A 81 18.92 32.78 15.14
CA SER A 81 19.55 31.54 14.64
C SER A 81 20.73 31.09 15.50
N SER A 82 20.83 29.78 15.70
CA SER A 82 21.93 29.08 16.35
C SER A 82 22.67 28.09 15.42
N LEU A 83 22.06 27.76 14.27
CA LEU A 83 22.59 26.76 13.34
C LEU A 83 23.29 27.35 12.11
N ILE A 84 23.10 28.63 11.77
CA ILE A 84 23.60 29.20 10.51
C ILE A 84 25.12 29.04 10.33
N ARG A 85 25.91 29.20 11.41
CA ARG A 85 27.38 29.02 11.37
C ARG A 85 27.80 27.57 11.14
N LYS A 86 26.91 26.61 11.42
CA LYS A 86 27.17 25.18 11.23
C LYS A 86 26.89 24.73 9.81
N VAL A 87 26.31 25.55 8.94
CA VAL A 87 25.94 25.14 7.57
C VAL A 87 27.20 24.92 6.72
N GLY A 88 27.39 23.69 6.28
CA GLY A 88 28.48 23.29 5.38
C GLY A 88 28.10 23.35 3.91
N GLU A 89 29.03 22.93 3.05
CA GLU A 89 28.78 22.90 1.61
C GLU A 89 27.75 21.83 1.24
N TYR A 90 26.82 22.21 0.34
CA TYR A 90 25.73 21.33 -0.10
C TYR A 90 24.83 20.80 1.03
N GLU A 91 24.82 21.45 2.19
CA GLU A 91 23.90 21.16 3.28
C GLU A 91 22.63 22.01 3.14
N PRO A 92 21.45 21.38 3.06
CA PRO A 92 20.19 22.10 3.09
C PRO A 92 19.98 22.80 4.42
N TYR A 93 19.62 24.07 4.37
CA TYR A 93 19.31 24.89 5.53
C TYR A 93 18.13 25.80 5.24
N VAL A 94 17.23 25.90 6.21
CA VAL A 94 16.11 26.84 6.20
C VAL A 94 15.96 27.50 7.56
N ILE A 95 15.51 28.75 7.56
CA ILE A 95 15.04 29.47 8.75
C ILE A 95 13.79 30.26 8.39
N ILE A 96 12.88 30.39 9.36
CA ILE A 96 11.71 31.26 9.33
C ILE A 96 11.64 31.95 10.68
N ALA A 97 11.58 33.28 10.70
CA ALA A 97 11.58 34.06 11.94
C ALA A 97 10.66 35.28 11.83
N GLU A 98 10.01 35.64 12.94
CA GLU A 98 9.30 36.92 13.06
C GLU A 98 10.30 38.03 13.46
N LYS A 99 10.47 39.02 12.58
CA LYS A 99 11.43 40.11 12.80
C LYS A 99 11.08 40.88 14.07
N GLY A 100 12.03 40.95 15.01
CA GLY A 100 11.88 41.65 16.28
C GLY A 100 11.51 40.75 17.47
N LYS A 101 11.24 39.47 17.23
CA LYS A 101 10.99 38.48 18.28
C LYS A 101 11.97 37.31 18.14
N ALA A 102 13.15 37.43 18.74
CA ALA A 102 14.21 36.43 18.60
C ALA A 102 13.81 35.01 19.07
N ASN A 103 12.81 34.88 19.96
CA ASN A 103 12.31 33.57 20.40
C ASN A 103 11.27 32.96 19.44
N CYS A 104 10.84 33.69 18.41
CA CYS A 104 9.85 33.26 17.43
C CYS A 104 10.54 32.91 16.11
N LEU A 105 11.35 31.84 16.14
CA LEU A 105 12.02 31.30 14.96
C LEU A 105 11.87 29.78 14.90
N ILE A 106 11.94 29.26 13.67
CA ILE A 106 12.13 27.84 13.40
C ILE A 106 13.23 27.72 12.36
N GLU A 107 14.26 26.94 12.67
CA GLU A 107 15.34 26.64 11.74
C GLU A 107 15.59 25.13 11.66
N LYS A 108 15.98 24.68 10.47
CA LYS A 108 16.32 23.28 10.21
C LYS A 108 17.58 23.22 9.35
N LEU A 109 18.54 22.43 9.82
CA LEU A 109 19.77 22.07 9.11
C LEU A 109 19.81 20.56 8.94
N THR A 110 20.02 20.09 7.73
CA THR A 110 20.29 18.67 7.47
C THR A 110 21.75 18.50 7.11
N LYS A 111 22.50 17.87 8.03
CA LYS A 111 23.92 17.58 7.86
C LYS A 111 24.15 16.56 6.77
N ARG A 112 25.19 16.75 5.95
CA ARG A 112 25.57 15.80 4.91
C ARG A 112 26.53 14.76 5.50
N PRO A 113 26.14 13.47 5.57
CA PRO A 113 27.07 12.43 5.96
C PRO A 113 28.19 12.29 4.92
N GLU A 114 29.37 11.87 5.37
CA GLU A 114 30.52 11.66 4.49
C GLU A 114 30.20 10.59 3.42
N GLY A 115 30.64 10.82 2.18
CA GLY A 115 30.37 9.92 1.05
C GLY A 115 28.95 9.99 0.46
N VAL A 116 28.00 10.66 1.10
CA VAL A 116 26.61 10.74 0.61
C VAL A 116 26.45 11.87 -0.44
N THR A 117 26.30 11.48 -1.70
CA THR A 117 26.05 12.40 -2.83
C THR A 117 24.57 12.57 -3.19
N GLY A 118 23.70 11.78 -2.56
CA GLY A 118 22.25 11.83 -2.73
C GLY A 118 21.62 13.13 -2.25
N GLY A 119 20.32 13.27 -2.54
CA GLY A 119 19.52 14.41 -2.14
C GLY A 119 19.30 14.48 -0.63
N LEU A 120 19.46 15.67 -0.07
CA LEU A 120 19.12 15.97 1.32
C LEU A 120 18.04 17.05 1.35
N ASP A 121 17.22 17.05 2.40
CA ASP A 121 16.11 17.97 2.58
C ASP A 121 16.16 18.63 3.97
N ALA A 122 15.89 19.94 4.03
CA ALA A 122 15.57 20.65 5.25
C ALA A 122 14.30 21.48 5.02
N SER A 123 13.30 21.29 5.86
CA SER A 123 12.04 22.03 5.81
C SER A 123 11.65 22.54 7.20
N ALA A 124 10.97 23.69 7.20
CA ALA A 124 10.47 24.36 8.39
C ALA A 124 9.10 24.99 8.10
N THR A 125 8.24 25.03 9.11
CA THR A 125 6.93 25.65 9.05
C THR A 125 6.72 26.49 10.30
N PHE A 126 6.48 27.79 10.14
CA PHE A 126 6.21 28.75 11.22
C PHE A 126 4.77 29.24 11.13
N THR A 127 4.02 29.14 12.23
CA THR A 127 2.62 29.55 12.29
C THR A 127 2.45 30.92 12.94
N LEU A 128 1.63 31.78 12.34
CA LEU A 128 1.21 33.05 12.90
C LEU A 128 -0.28 33.25 12.62
N GLY A 129 -1.10 33.15 13.67
CA GLY A 129 -2.55 33.05 13.52
C GLY A 129 -2.94 31.82 12.71
N ASP A 130 -3.80 32.00 11.70
CA ASP A 130 -4.30 30.91 10.84
C ASP A 130 -3.39 30.61 9.63
N ILE A 131 -2.22 31.25 9.56
CA ILE A 131 -1.30 31.15 8.42
C ILE A 131 -0.04 30.40 8.83
N ALA A 132 0.33 29.42 8.02
CA ALA A 132 1.56 28.65 8.13
C ALA A 132 2.52 29.06 7.00
N PHE A 133 3.67 29.62 7.38
CA PHE A 133 4.77 29.99 6.50
C PHE A 133 5.73 28.83 6.40
N MET A 134 5.92 28.29 5.20
CA MET A 134 6.77 27.13 4.96
C MET A 134 7.98 27.50 4.12
N SER A 135 9.11 26.89 4.46
CA SER A 135 10.37 27.01 3.74
C SER A 135 11.00 25.64 3.59
N ARG A 136 11.52 25.34 2.41
CA ARG A 136 12.18 24.07 2.10
C ARG A 136 13.44 24.30 1.27
N SER A 137 14.52 23.67 1.68
CA SER A 137 15.78 23.57 0.96
C SER A 137 16.03 22.10 0.63
N TYR A 138 16.32 21.80 -0.63
CA TYR A 138 16.76 20.48 -1.09
C TYR A 138 18.03 20.63 -1.91
N SER A 139 19.05 19.84 -1.60
CA SER A 139 20.35 19.89 -2.28
C SER A 139 20.82 18.49 -2.66
N GLU A 140 21.22 18.32 -3.91
CA GLU A 140 21.67 17.04 -4.46
C GLU A 140 22.91 17.21 -5.33
N VAL A 141 24.00 16.57 -4.93
CA VAL A 141 25.31 16.72 -5.59
C VAL A 141 25.32 16.03 -6.95
N SER A 142 24.68 14.86 -7.07
CA SER A 142 24.74 14.00 -8.26
C SER A 142 23.83 14.47 -9.41
N GLN A 143 22.55 14.74 -9.16
CA GLN A 143 21.54 14.98 -10.21
C GLN A 143 21.19 16.46 -10.46
N LYS A 144 21.79 17.42 -9.73
CA LYS A 144 21.51 18.88 -9.83
C LYS A 144 20.02 19.23 -9.71
N ASN A 145 19.29 18.54 -8.83
CA ASN A 145 17.86 18.74 -8.61
C ASN A 145 17.56 19.69 -7.43
N ASP A 146 18.43 20.68 -7.21
CA ASP A 146 18.36 21.59 -6.07
C ASP A 146 17.05 22.41 -6.07
N LYS A 147 16.47 22.61 -4.88
CA LYS A 147 15.23 23.39 -4.69
C LYS A 147 15.34 24.30 -3.48
N ALA A 148 14.77 25.49 -3.62
CA ALA A 148 14.42 26.38 -2.51
C ALA A 148 12.98 26.81 -2.75
N ILE A 149 12.10 26.52 -1.79
CA ILE A 149 10.65 26.72 -1.93
C ILE A 149 10.17 27.51 -0.71
N PHE A 150 9.36 28.54 -0.97
CA PHE A 150 8.65 29.29 0.05
C PHE A 150 7.15 29.22 -0.25
N ARG A 151 6.34 28.95 0.78
CA ARG A 151 4.87 28.95 0.69
C ARG A 151 4.29 29.61 1.92
N ALA A 152 3.11 30.17 1.78
CA ALA A 152 2.27 30.55 2.90
C ALA A 152 0.89 29.95 2.62
N LEU A 153 0.38 29.19 3.57
CA LEU A 153 -0.84 28.41 3.44
C LEU A 153 -1.71 28.62 4.68
N THR A 154 -2.99 28.25 4.62
CA THR A 154 -3.78 28.12 5.84
C THR A 154 -3.21 27.00 6.71
N ARG A 155 -3.40 27.10 8.03
CA ARG A 155 -2.97 26.06 8.97
C ARG A 155 -3.48 24.68 8.59
N ASP A 156 -4.73 24.57 8.14
CA ASP A 156 -5.33 23.31 7.69
C ASP A 156 -4.66 22.71 6.45
N SER A 157 -4.11 23.55 5.57
CA SER A 157 -3.37 23.06 4.41
C SER A 157 -1.97 22.58 4.80
N ALA A 158 -1.29 23.29 5.70
CA ALA A 158 0.07 22.96 6.13
C ALA A 158 0.12 21.79 7.14
N TYR A 159 -0.93 21.64 7.94
CA TYR A 159 -1.13 20.58 8.91
C TYR A 159 -2.52 19.96 8.73
N PRO A 160 -2.68 19.08 7.72
CA PRO A 160 -3.96 18.47 7.41
C PRO A 160 -4.60 17.84 8.64
N LYS A 161 -5.88 18.17 8.88
CA LYS A 161 -6.70 17.52 9.91
C LYS A 161 -7.34 16.27 9.30
N LEU A 162 -7.07 15.12 9.89
CA LEU A 162 -7.68 13.84 9.52
C LEU A 162 -8.82 13.55 10.49
N SER A 163 -9.99 13.18 9.94
CA SER A 163 -11.11 12.65 10.73
C SER A 163 -11.19 11.15 10.52
N LEU A 164 -11.12 10.41 11.62
CA LEU A 164 -11.02 8.95 11.62
C LEU A 164 -12.33 8.32 12.11
N LEU A 165 -12.52 7.04 11.78
CA LEU A 165 -13.73 6.30 12.16
C LEU A 165 -13.77 5.98 13.65
N HIS A 166 -12.61 5.81 14.27
CA HIS A 166 -12.47 5.37 15.65
C HIS A 166 -11.86 6.48 16.51
N ASP A 167 -12.03 6.33 17.82
CA ASP A 167 -11.35 7.14 18.82
C ASP A 167 -9.82 6.93 18.71
N VAL A 168 -9.09 8.04 18.69
CA VAL A 168 -7.63 8.09 18.61
C VAL A 168 -7.04 8.99 19.69
N SER A 169 -7.77 9.22 20.77
CA SER A 169 -7.32 10.04 21.89
C SER A 169 -6.05 9.53 22.58
N SER A 170 -5.70 8.24 22.36
CA SER A 170 -4.48 7.64 22.87
C SER A 170 -3.26 7.89 21.98
N TRP A 171 -3.42 8.55 20.82
CA TRP A 171 -2.31 8.87 19.91
C TRP A 171 -1.71 10.23 20.31
N GLU A 172 -0.38 10.31 20.39
CA GLU A 172 0.30 11.48 20.94
C GLU A 172 1.00 12.30 19.85
N THR A 173 1.28 13.57 20.15
CA THR A 173 2.12 14.39 19.27
C THR A 173 3.51 13.77 19.16
N GLY A 174 4.02 13.65 17.93
CA GLY A 174 5.27 12.95 17.62
C GLY A 174 5.09 11.49 17.21
N ASP A 175 3.90 10.91 17.34
CA ASP A 175 3.64 9.58 16.82
C ASP A 175 3.61 9.52 15.30
N GLU A 176 4.08 8.41 14.74
CA GLU A 176 3.98 8.14 13.30
C GLU A 176 2.70 7.37 12.98
N VAL A 177 2.01 7.80 11.94
CA VAL A 177 0.87 7.10 11.32
C VAL A 177 1.16 6.83 9.85
N VAL A 178 0.69 5.70 9.34
CA VAL A 178 0.64 5.44 7.90
C VAL A 178 -0.77 5.71 7.39
N VAL A 179 -0.86 6.42 6.27
CA VAL A 179 -2.09 6.54 5.48
C VAL A 179 -1.92 5.68 4.22
N ALA A 180 -2.74 4.65 4.09
CA ALA A 180 -2.67 3.71 2.98
C ALA A 180 -3.08 4.35 1.64
N SER A 181 -2.64 3.74 0.54
CA SER A 181 -3.09 4.14 -0.80
C SER A 181 -4.59 3.89 -0.95
N SER A 182 -5.29 4.81 -1.60
CA SER A 182 -6.67 4.59 -2.08
C SER A 182 -6.71 4.50 -3.62
N ASP A 183 -5.57 4.27 -4.27
CA ASP A 183 -5.42 4.15 -5.72
C ASP A 183 -4.82 2.79 -6.09
N PHE A 184 -4.71 2.47 -7.39
CA PHE A 184 -4.17 1.18 -7.85
C PHE A 184 -2.72 0.91 -7.40
N ASP A 185 -1.89 1.96 -7.36
CA ASP A 185 -0.50 1.83 -6.92
C ASP A 185 -0.44 1.93 -5.40
N TRP A 186 -0.20 0.80 -4.74
CA TRP A 186 -0.06 0.76 -3.29
C TRP A 186 1.10 1.60 -2.75
N ARG A 187 2.11 1.91 -3.58
CA ARG A 187 3.28 2.73 -3.20
C ARG A 187 2.93 4.20 -2.97
N GLN A 188 1.66 4.57 -3.15
CA GLN A 188 1.13 5.88 -2.82
C GLN A 188 0.74 6.02 -1.34
N TYR A 189 1.09 5.05 -0.46
CA TYR A 189 0.99 5.26 0.98
C TYR A 189 1.93 6.39 1.43
N GLU A 190 1.57 7.07 2.52
CA GLU A 190 2.40 8.12 3.12
C GLU A 190 2.49 7.91 4.63
N VAL A 191 3.71 8.02 5.18
CA VAL A 191 3.94 8.07 6.64
C VAL A 191 3.97 9.53 7.05
N LYS A 192 3.26 9.83 8.13
CA LYS A 192 3.04 11.16 8.67
C LYS A 192 3.26 11.17 10.16
N THR A 193 3.73 12.29 10.68
CA THR A 193 3.92 12.52 12.11
C THR A 193 2.75 13.33 12.64
N ILE A 194 2.16 12.89 13.75
CA ILE A 194 1.10 13.63 14.45
C ILE A 194 1.69 14.91 15.04
N VAL A 195 1.03 16.03 14.78
CA VAL A 195 1.38 17.34 15.34
C VAL A 195 0.31 17.79 16.33
N GLU A 196 0.64 18.80 17.13
CA GLU A 196 -0.27 19.36 18.13
C GLU A 196 -1.60 19.78 17.49
N CYS A 197 -2.69 19.25 18.05
CA CYS A 197 -4.06 19.57 17.62
C CYS A 197 -4.95 19.96 18.82
N PRO A 198 -4.83 21.20 19.33
CA PRO A 198 -5.67 21.67 20.45
C PRO A 198 -7.16 21.76 20.09
N ASP A 199 -7.48 21.71 18.80
CA ASP A 199 -8.80 21.86 18.20
C ASP A 199 -9.34 20.55 17.59
N CYS A 200 -8.81 19.39 17.99
CA CYS A 200 -9.26 18.08 17.53
C CYS A 200 -10.28 17.46 18.48
N GLU A 201 -11.33 16.87 17.89
CA GLU A 201 -12.21 15.92 18.57
C GLU A 201 -11.47 14.58 18.84
N PRO A 202 -12.01 13.67 19.70
CA PRO A 202 -11.34 12.41 20.03
C PRO A 202 -10.99 11.51 18.84
N ASN A 203 -11.71 11.64 17.72
CA ASN A 203 -11.47 10.89 16.49
C ASN A 203 -10.70 11.69 15.43
N GLN A 204 -10.03 12.78 15.81
CA GLN A 204 -9.31 13.66 14.90
C GLN A 204 -7.85 13.83 15.30
N ILE A 205 -6.99 13.96 14.29
CA ILE A 205 -5.58 14.30 14.45
C ILE A 205 -5.17 15.34 13.42
N ARG A 206 -4.08 16.07 13.68
CA ARG A 206 -3.35 16.81 12.64
C ARG A 206 -2.03 16.12 12.36
N VAL A 207 -1.62 16.17 11.11
CA VAL A 207 -0.36 15.57 10.64
C VAL A 207 0.56 16.59 10.01
N ASP A 208 1.85 16.27 9.92
CA ASP A 208 2.86 17.14 9.33
C ASP A 208 2.84 17.16 7.78
N GLY A 209 2.84 18.39 7.24
CA GLY A 209 3.05 18.66 5.82
C GLY A 209 1.96 18.15 4.88
N ASP A 210 1.99 18.67 3.65
CA ASP A 210 1.05 18.30 2.59
C ASP A 210 1.16 16.82 2.23
N PHE A 211 0.04 16.19 1.86
CA PHE A 211 0.04 14.89 1.18
C PHE A 211 0.52 15.04 -0.26
N LYS A 212 1.37 14.11 -0.70
CA LYS A 212 1.83 14.03 -2.10
C LYS A 212 0.79 13.37 -2.99
N PHE A 213 0.00 12.45 -2.44
CA PHE A 213 -1.02 11.69 -3.14
C PHE A 213 -2.41 12.00 -2.61
N SER A 214 -3.42 11.71 -3.42
CA SER A 214 -4.80 11.81 -2.97
C SER A 214 -5.14 10.55 -2.17
N HIS A 215 -5.64 10.74 -0.96
CA HIS A 215 -6.21 9.68 -0.14
C HIS A 215 -7.71 9.91 -0.05
N PHE A 216 -8.51 9.00 -0.61
CA PHE A 216 -9.96 9.13 -0.65
C PHE A 216 -10.52 8.92 0.77
N GLY A 217 -11.48 9.77 1.17
CA GLY A 217 -11.95 9.86 2.56
C GLY A 217 -13.46 9.66 2.71
N GLU A 218 -14.14 9.12 1.70
CA GLU A 218 -15.59 9.01 1.67
C GLU A 218 -16.08 7.60 1.29
N VAL A 219 -17.33 7.30 1.65
CA VAL A 219 -18.09 6.16 1.13
C VAL A 219 -18.82 6.61 -0.12
N THR A 220 -18.62 5.94 -1.25
CA THR A 220 -19.15 6.36 -2.55
C THR A 220 -19.93 5.21 -3.20
N TYR A 221 -21.18 5.48 -3.60
CA TYR A 221 -22.10 4.47 -4.15
C TYR A 221 -22.25 3.19 -3.30
N GLY A 222 -22.11 3.30 -1.98
CA GLY A 222 -22.18 2.16 -1.04
C GLY A 222 -20.88 1.35 -0.91
N VAL A 223 -19.79 1.80 -1.53
CA VAL A 223 -18.45 1.22 -1.41
C VAL A 223 -17.64 2.10 -0.46
N ASP A 224 -17.12 1.49 0.61
CA ASP A 224 -16.23 2.19 1.54
C ASP A 224 -14.80 2.18 0.97
N GLU A 225 -14.38 3.31 0.43
CA GLU A 225 -13.04 3.48 -0.15
C GLU A 225 -12.17 4.46 0.67
N ARG A 226 -12.55 4.68 1.93
CA ARG A 226 -11.77 5.50 2.86
C ARG A 226 -10.39 4.91 3.04
N ALA A 227 -9.36 5.75 2.97
CA ALA A 227 -7.99 5.34 3.18
C ALA A 227 -7.79 4.85 4.62
N GLU A 228 -7.15 3.69 4.76
CA GLU A 228 -6.79 3.16 6.07
C GLU A 228 -5.72 4.02 6.73
N VAL A 229 -5.86 4.24 8.04
CA VAL A 229 -4.86 4.94 8.85
C VAL A 229 -4.43 4.06 10.01
N GLY A 230 -3.13 3.75 10.08
CA GLY A 230 -2.55 2.86 11.10
C GLY A 230 -1.48 3.57 11.93
N LEU A 231 -1.57 3.46 13.26
CA LEU A 231 -0.51 3.93 14.16
C LEU A 231 0.73 3.02 14.09
N LEU A 232 1.89 3.59 13.78
CA LEU A 232 3.17 2.88 13.68
C LEU A 232 4.01 2.95 14.96
N SER A 233 3.86 4.00 15.76
CA SER A 233 4.62 4.17 17.00
C SER A 233 4.30 3.09 18.04
N ARG A 234 5.33 2.50 18.64
CA ARG A 234 5.22 1.67 19.85
C ARG A 234 6.34 1.96 20.86
N ASN A 235 6.07 1.62 22.12
CA ASN A 235 6.99 1.84 23.24
C ASN A 235 8.12 0.81 23.31
N ILE A 236 7.88 -0.43 22.85
CA ILE A 236 8.90 -1.48 22.77
C ILE A 236 9.36 -1.56 21.32
N ARG A 237 10.64 -1.28 21.06
CA ARG A 237 11.23 -1.31 19.72
C ARG A 237 12.33 -2.36 19.64
N ILE A 238 12.26 -3.21 18.63
CA ILE A 238 13.26 -4.20 18.27
C ILE A 238 13.67 -3.92 16.83
N ASP A 239 14.92 -3.54 16.63
CA ASP A 239 15.47 -3.23 15.32
C ASP A 239 16.68 -4.12 15.04
N ALA A 240 16.76 -4.65 13.83
CA ALA A 240 17.92 -5.39 13.38
C ALA A 240 18.96 -4.43 12.80
N GLU A 241 20.22 -4.60 13.19
CA GLU A 241 21.31 -3.82 12.61
C GLU A 241 21.50 -4.21 11.14
N MET A 242 21.50 -3.20 10.26
CA MET A 242 21.62 -3.38 8.81
C MET A 242 22.94 -2.78 8.30
N GLN A 243 23.58 -3.47 7.35
CA GLN A 243 24.74 -2.94 6.66
C GLN A 243 24.34 -2.04 5.47
N ASN A 244 25.18 -1.05 5.17
CA ASN A 244 24.96 -0.13 4.03
C ASN A 244 25.06 -0.85 2.68
N GLU A 245 25.90 -1.87 2.61
CA GLU A 245 26.07 -2.74 1.45
C GLU A 245 25.65 -4.15 1.84
N CYS A 246 25.14 -4.87 0.85
CA CYS A 246 24.80 -6.26 1.03
C CYS A 246 26.07 -7.13 1.05
N TYR A 247 26.07 -8.14 1.91
CA TYR A 247 27.14 -9.13 2.05
C TYR A 247 26.60 -10.55 1.87
N PHE A 248 27.48 -11.50 1.59
CA PHE A 248 27.12 -12.89 1.37
C PHE A 248 28.28 -13.82 1.71
N ASP A 249 27.96 -14.94 2.35
CA ASP A 249 28.90 -16.05 2.60
C ASP A 249 28.44 -17.32 1.83
N THR A 250 27.24 -17.30 1.26
CA THR A 250 26.61 -18.41 0.52
C THR A 250 26.17 -18.01 -0.89
N GLU A 251 25.98 -18.99 -1.78
CA GLU A 251 25.45 -18.74 -3.13
C GLU A 251 24.01 -18.18 -3.09
N GLU A 252 23.20 -18.63 -2.13
CA GLU A 252 21.85 -18.13 -1.92
C GLU A 252 21.84 -16.66 -1.51
N GLU A 253 22.70 -16.27 -0.57
CA GLU A 253 22.86 -14.86 -0.18
C GLU A 253 23.39 -14.03 -1.35
N GLU A 254 24.38 -14.52 -2.09
CA GLU A 254 24.91 -13.82 -3.27
C GLU A 254 23.80 -13.57 -4.31
N TYR A 255 22.93 -14.57 -4.54
CA TYR A 255 21.78 -14.43 -5.42
C TYR A 255 20.79 -13.37 -4.93
N VAL A 256 20.40 -13.42 -3.65
CA VAL A 256 19.50 -12.43 -3.04
C VAL A 256 20.11 -11.03 -3.10
N CYS A 257 21.42 -10.92 -2.85
CA CYS A 257 22.19 -9.69 -2.89
C CYS A 257 22.15 -9.03 -4.27
N LYS A 258 22.42 -9.82 -5.32
CA LYS A 258 22.36 -9.36 -6.72
C LYS A 258 20.94 -8.94 -7.10
N LEU A 259 19.93 -9.62 -6.57
CA LEU A 259 18.53 -9.38 -6.89
C LEU A 259 17.97 -8.13 -6.22
N LEU A 260 18.11 -8.02 -4.89
CA LEU A 260 17.49 -6.98 -4.07
C LEU A 260 18.40 -5.78 -3.83
N LYS A 261 19.71 -5.93 -4.06
CA LYS A 261 20.72 -4.86 -3.96
C LYS A 261 20.71 -4.11 -2.62
N ARG A 262 20.41 -4.85 -1.55
CA ARG A 262 20.38 -4.35 -0.17
C ARG A 262 20.60 -5.50 0.79
N ASP A 263 21.09 -5.19 1.97
CA ASP A 263 21.16 -6.16 3.06
C ASP A 263 19.75 -6.62 3.44
N THR A 264 19.60 -7.94 3.60
CA THR A 264 18.33 -8.59 3.97
C THR A 264 18.54 -9.61 5.09
N PHE A 265 19.67 -9.57 5.79
CA PHE A 265 19.98 -10.45 6.89
C PHE A 265 19.55 -9.81 8.22
N GLY A 266 18.24 -9.81 8.49
CA GLY A 266 17.66 -9.27 9.72
C GLY A 266 17.63 -10.25 10.90
N GLY A 267 17.27 -9.73 12.07
CA GLY A 267 16.94 -10.52 13.26
C GLY A 267 15.62 -11.28 13.09
N HIS A 268 15.37 -12.32 13.90
CA HIS A 268 14.11 -13.07 13.84
C HIS A 268 13.68 -13.55 15.23
N THR A 269 12.39 -13.88 15.40
CA THR A 269 11.88 -14.51 16.62
C THR A 269 11.21 -15.83 16.29
N LYS A 270 11.12 -16.74 17.28
CA LYS A 270 10.47 -18.04 17.11
C LYS A 270 9.89 -18.54 18.43
N VAL A 271 8.58 -18.79 18.45
CA VAL A 271 7.88 -19.46 19.56
C VAL A 271 7.77 -20.93 19.20
N LEU A 272 8.53 -21.77 19.91
CA LEU A 272 8.61 -23.20 19.67
C LEU A 272 7.51 -23.97 20.42
N ASN A 273 7.38 -25.25 20.12
CA ASN A 273 6.52 -26.15 20.89
C ASN A 273 6.80 -26.09 22.40
N SER A 274 5.73 -26.15 23.20
CA SER A 274 5.76 -26.03 24.67
C SER A 274 6.18 -24.65 25.21
N ALA A 275 6.54 -23.68 24.36
CA ALA A 275 6.74 -22.30 24.77
C ALA A 275 5.39 -21.59 24.94
N TRP A 276 5.40 -20.51 25.72
CA TRP A 276 4.26 -19.64 25.94
C TRP A 276 4.64 -18.19 25.66
N ALA A 277 3.88 -17.52 24.80
CA ALA A 277 4.12 -16.14 24.41
C ALA A 277 2.82 -15.32 24.30
N ARG A 278 2.91 -14.06 24.71
CA ARG A 278 1.92 -13.00 24.49
C ARG A 278 2.71 -11.76 24.12
N ILE A 279 2.69 -11.40 22.84
CA ILE A 279 3.51 -10.29 22.32
C ILE A 279 2.56 -9.17 21.93
N GLU A 280 2.72 -8.04 22.61
CA GLU A 280 1.83 -6.90 22.44
C GLU A 280 2.52 -5.56 22.55
N GLY A 281 2.13 -4.62 21.68
CA GLY A 281 2.67 -3.26 21.68
C GLY A 281 4.14 -3.19 21.29
N VAL A 282 4.61 -4.10 20.45
CA VAL A 282 6.01 -4.15 19.98
C VAL A 282 6.11 -3.66 18.54
N GLN A 283 7.08 -2.80 18.26
CA GLN A 283 7.50 -2.43 16.92
C GLN A 283 8.77 -3.21 16.55
N LEU A 284 8.71 -3.91 15.42
CA LEU A 284 9.79 -4.69 14.84
C LEU A 284 10.20 -4.09 13.50
N THR A 285 11.47 -3.71 13.34
CA THR A 285 12.01 -3.12 12.10
C THR A 285 13.17 -3.95 11.56
N HIS A 286 13.29 -4.06 10.23
CA HIS A 286 14.37 -4.77 9.54
C HIS A 286 14.52 -6.27 9.90
N MET A 287 13.48 -6.87 10.48
CA MET A 287 13.49 -8.28 10.89
C MET A 287 13.24 -9.23 9.70
N GLY A 288 13.64 -10.49 9.85
CA GLY A 288 13.51 -11.58 8.89
C GLY A 288 14.71 -11.72 7.95
N GLN A 289 14.82 -12.86 7.26
CA GLN A 289 15.88 -13.09 6.27
C GLN A 289 15.32 -13.66 4.97
N GLN A 290 15.95 -13.34 3.82
CA GLN A 290 15.51 -13.80 2.48
C GLN A 290 16.27 -15.02 1.94
N SER A 291 17.44 -15.33 2.48
CA SER A 291 18.25 -16.50 2.11
C SER A 291 17.99 -17.72 2.99
N VAL A 292 17.36 -17.55 4.16
CA VAL A 292 17.19 -18.58 5.18
C VAL A 292 15.71 -18.83 5.46
N LEU A 293 15.26 -20.08 5.37
CA LEU A 293 13.89 -20.45 5.73
C LEU A 293 13.68 -20.40 7.25
N ALA A 294 12.43 -20.19 7.68
CA ALA A 294 12.02 -20.15 9.08
C ALA A 294 12.62 -19.04 9.96
N THR A 295 13.15 -17.96 9.36
CA THR A 295 13.66 -16.75 10.03
C THR A 295 12.76 -15.55 9.74
N TYR A 296 11.73 -15.37 10.58
CA TYR A 296 10.68 -14.35 10.40
C TYR A 296 10.58 -13.41 11.62
N PRO A 297 9.99 -12.20 11.46
CA PRO A 297 9.85 -11.24 12.56
C PRO A 297 9.07 -11.80 13.74
N LEU A 298 7.90 -12.39 13.49
CA LEU A 298 7.06 -13.05 14.48
C LEU A 298 6.63 -14.42 13.93
N HIS A 299 7.12 -15.50 14.56
CA HIS A 299 6.95 -16.86 14.06
C HIS A 299 6.52 -17.81 15.17
N PHE A 300 5.28 -18.30 15.11
CA PHE A 300 4.86 -19.47 15.89
C PHE A 300 5.19 -20.72 15.07
N HIS A 301 6.19 -21.47 15.51
CA HIS A 301 6.80 -22.55 14.75
C HIS A 301 6.53 -23.90 15.39
N LEU A 302 5.65 -24.68 14.75
CA LEU A 302 5.25 -26.00 15.19
C LEU A 302 4.82 -26.00 16.66
N ALA A 303 4.01 -25.02 17.06
CA ALA A 303 3.63 -24.86 18.45
C ALA A 303 2.48 -25.79 18.89
N ASP A 304 1.84 -26.51 17.96
CA ASP A 304 0.58 -27.24 18.19
C ASP A 304 -0.50 -26.28 18.73
N SER A 305 -1.24 -26.67 19.78
CA SER A 305 -2.29 -25.83 20.36
C SER A 305 -1.71 -24.77 21.28
N VAL A 306 -1.99 -23.49 20.98
CA VAL A 306 -1.51 -22.34 21.76
C VAL A 306 -2.66 -21.50 22.32
N LYS A 307 -3.77 -22.15 22.72
CA LYS A 307 -4.96 -21.47 23.24
C LYS A 307 -4.60 -20.48 24.35
N GLY A 308 -4.94 -19.20 24.15
CA GLY A 308 -4.68 -18.12 25.11
C GLY A 308 -3.35 -17.38 24.90
N GLN A 309 -2.56 -17.75 23.89
CA GLN A 309 -1.41 -17.02 23.37
C GLN A 309 -1.83 -16.09 22.23
N TYR A 310 -1.10 -14.99 22.03
CA TYR A 310 -1.48 -13.98 21.04
C TYR A 310 -0.33 -13.10 20.54
N LEU A 311 -0.56 -12.51 19.37
CA LEU A 311 0.18 -11.38 18.78
C LEU A 311 -0.80 -10.21 18.60
N ARG A 312 -0.71 -9.18 19.45
CA ARG A 312 -1.67 -8.06 19.49
C ARG A 312 -1.02 -6.70 19.33
N ASN A 313 -1.66 -5.76 18.64
CA ASN A 313 -1.22 -4.35 18.64
C ASN A 313 0.26 -4.17 18.23
N ASN A 314 0.86 -5.07 17.45
CA ASN A 314 2.26 -4.97 17.06
C ASN A 314 2.41 -4.21 15.73
N VAL A 315 3.60 -3.68 15.50
CA VAL A 315 3.99 -3.06 14.23
C VAL A 315 5.17 -3.82 13.67
N ILE A 316 5.07 -4.29 12.43
CA ILE A 316 6.18 -4.89 11.72
C ILE A 316 6.41 -4.03 10.49
N ARG A 317 7.52 -3.31 10.43
CA ARG A 317 7.79 -2.40 9.32
C ARG A 317 9.15 -2.62 8.68
N ASP A 318 9.23 -2.37 7.38
CA ASP A 318 10.46 -2.49 6.60
C ASP A 318 11.13 -3.86 6.79
N SER A 319 10.30 -4.91 6.84
CA SER A 319 10.75 -6.27 7.14
C SER A 319 11.44 -6.90 5.93
N ASN A 320 12.57 -7.53 6.22
CA ASN A 320 13.35 -8.33 5.28
C ASN A 320 12.72 -9.70 5.02
N SER A 321 11.58 -10.03 5.62
CA SER A 321 10.80 -11.24 5.32
C SER A 321 9.31 -11.03 5.57
N ARG A 322 8.56 -12.12 5.72
CA ARG A 322 7.12 -12.13 5.99
C ARG A 322 6.76 -11.24 7.18
N CYS A 323 5.50 -10.83 7.31
CA CYS A 323 5.09 -10.09 8.50
C CYS A 323 4.92 -11.00 9.73
N ILE A 324 3.98 -11.94 9.65
CA ILE A 324 3.64 -12.88 10.74
C ILE A 324 3.49 -14.27 10.14
N THR A 325 4.14 -15.26 10.76
CA THR A 325 4.07 -16.66 10.33
C THR A 325 3.44 -17.53 11.41
N ILE A 326 2.40 -18.27 11.00
CA ILE A 326 1.77 -19.34 11.77
C ILE A 326 2.13 -20.65 11.07
N HIS A 327 2.94 -21.48 11.72
CA HIS A 327 3.42 -22.73 11.14
C HIS A 327 3.09 -23.89 12.08
N GLY A 328 2.30 -24.86 11.63
CA GLY A 328 1.87 -26.03 12.41
C GLY A 328 1.32 -25.68 13.81
N THR A 329 0.54 -24.59 13.87
CA THR A 329 0.06 -23.98 15.12
C THR A 329 -1.45 -23.71 15.03
N ASP A 330 -2.16 -24.05 16.10
CA ASP A 330 -3.62 -23.98 16.22
C ASP A 330 -4.05 -23.06 17.38
N TYR A 331 -5.22 -22.43 17.25
CA TYR A 331 -5.84 -21.57 18.28
C TYR A 331 -5.04 -20.31 18.66
N LEU A 332 -4.14 -19.84 17.80
CA LEU A 332 -3.46 -18.56 17.98
C LEU A 332 -4.40 -17.40 17.68
N GLU A 333 -4.32 -16.34 18.48
CA GLU A 333 -4.93 -15.06 18.15
C GLU A 333 -3.88 -14.09 17.60
N VAL A 334 -4.18 -13.50 16.44
CA VAL A 334 -3.37 -12.48 15.80
C VAL A 334 -4.28 -11.31 15.47
N SER A 335 -4.20 -10.23 16.25
CA SER A 335 -5.14 -9.13 16.16
C SER A 335 -4.53 -7.74 16.27
N ASP A 336 -5.15 -6.77 15.59
CA ASP A 336 -4.81 -5.35 15.72
C ASP A 336 -3.35 -5.02 15.34
N ASN A 337 -2.71 -5.85 14.50
CA ASN A 337 -1.32 -5.62 14.07
C ASN A 337 -1.29 -4.77 12.78
N VAL A 338 -0.26 -3.93 12.66
CA VAL A 338 0.05 -3.17 11.45
C VAL A 338 1.35 -3.68 10.84
N CYS A 339 1.28 -4.13 9.59
CA CYS A 339 2.45 -4.50 8.81
C CYS A 339 2.65 -3.47 7.71
N LEU A 340 3.85 -2.92 7.57
CA LEU A 340 4.16 -1.94 6.54
C LEU A 340 5.44 -2.33 5.81
N ASN A 341 5.36 -2.51 4.49
CA ASN A 341 6.52 -2.74 3.64
C ASN A 341 7.34 -3.99 4.04
N HIS A 342 6.99 -5.15 3.48
CA HIS A 342 7.65 -6.42 3.82
C HIS A 342 7.89 -7.30 2.58
N LEU A 343 8.85 -8.21 2.65
CA LEU A 343 9.18 -9.16 1.58
C LEU A 343 8.49 -10.51 1.77
N GLY A 344 8.01 -11.11 0.69
CA GLY A 344 7.27 -12.37 0.72
C GLY A 344 5.87 -12.24 1.29
N HIS A 345 5.19 -13.37 1.52
CA HIS A 345 3.81 -13.37 2.03
C HIS A 345 3.67 -12.59 3.36
N GLY A 346 2.54 -11.91 3.59
CA GLY A 346 2.33 -11.09 4.79
C GLY A 346 1.97 -11.91 6.03
N MET A 347 0.68 -12.20 6.20
CA MET A 347 0.16 -13.18 7.14
C MET A 347 0.27 -14.57 6.50
N PHE A 348 1.15 -15.43 7.01
CA PHE A 348 1.53 -16.68 6.35
C PHE A 348 1.18 -17.90 7.18
N LEU A 349 0.21 -18.69 6.69
CA LEU A 349 -0.07 -20.04 7.18
C LEU A 349 0.74 -21.03 6.31
N GLU A 350 1.66 -21.78 6.90
CA GLU A 350 2.72 -22.43 6.12
C GLU A 350 2.29 -23.76 5.49
N ASP A 351 1.77 -24.70 6.28
CA ASP A 351 1.80 -26.13 5.91
C ASP A 351 0.44 -26.75 5.60
N SER A 352 -0.63 -25.97 5.44
CA SER A 352 -1.99 -26.52 5.32
C SER A 352 -2.38 -27.38 6.53
N ALA A 353 -1.96 -26.97 7.73
CA ALA A 353 -2.17 -27.72 8.98
C ALA A 353 -2.78 -26.85 10.09
N GLU A 354 -2.67 -25.53 9.97
CA GLU A 354 -2.95 -24.53 11.00
C GLU A 354 -4.46 -24.25 11.10
N GLN A 355 -5.07 -24.55 12.25
CA GLN A 355 -6.52 -24.49 12.43
C GLN A 355 -6.96 -23.66 13.62
N ASN A 356 -8.20 -23.18 13.54
CA ASN A 356 -8.89 -22.44 14.58
C ASN A 356 -8.15 -21.17 15.04
N ASN A 357 -7.28 -20.62 14.20
CA ASN A 357 -6.60 -19.36 14.48
C ASN A 357 -7.57 -18.20 14.23
N THR A 358 -7.48 -17.18 15.08
CA THR A 358 -8.24 -15.93 14.94
C THR A 358 -7.33 -14.85 14.39
N ILE A 359 -7.59 -14.42 13.15
CA ILE A 359 -6.87 -13.36 12.46
C ILE A 359 -7.84 -12.20 12.30
N HIS A 360 -7.66 -11.15 13.12
CA HIS A 360 -8.68 -10.12 13.29
C HIS A 360 -8.14 -8.70 13.30
N ARG A 361 -8.72 -7.78 12.52
CA ARG A 361 -8.32 -6.35 12.50
C ARG A 361 -6.83 -6.10 12.24
N ASN A 362 -6.21 -6.92 11.39
CA ASN A 362 -4.83 -6.67 10.97
C ASN A 362 -4.81 -5.83 9.69
N LEU A 363 -4.00 -4.77 9.68
CA LEU A 363 -3.75 -3.91 8.52
C LEU A 363 -2.38 -4.26 7.94
N ILE A 364 -2.34 -4.80 6.72
CA ILE A 364 -1.09 -5.15 6.06
C ILE A 364 -0.96 -4.36 4.75
N ILE A 365 0.08 -3.54 4.68
CA ILE A 365 0.35 -2.59 3.60
C ILE A 365 1.69 -2.96 2.94
N GLY A 366 1.70 -3.04 1.62
CA GLY A 366 2.94 -3.08 0.84
C GLY A 366 3.66 -4.42 0.87
N THR A 367 2.94 -5.49 0.52
CA THR A 367 3.52 -6.82 0.33
C THR A 367 4.34 -6.90 -0.97
N GLN A 368 5.61 -7.28 -0.89
CA GLN A 368 6.52 -7.37 -2.04
C GLN A 368 6.99 -8.80 -2.29
N TYR A 369 7.45 -9.10 -3.51
CA TYR A 369 7.96 -10.43 -3.84
C TYR A 369 9.17 -10.80 -2.98
N GLY A 370 9.20 -12.05 -2.53
CA GLY A 370 10.30 -12.65 -1.78
C GLY A 370 11.06 -13.69 -2.60
N THR A 371 11.96 -14.41 -1.92
CA THR A 371 12.81 -15.44 -2.52
C THR A 371 12.76 -16.77 -1.79
N LEU A 372 11.97 -16.89 -0.71
CA LEU A 372 12.00 -18.06 0.17
C LEU A 372 11.22 -19.23 -0.40
N LEU A 373 10.02 -19.00 -0.95
CA LEU A 373 9.18 -20.05 -1.54
C LEU A 373 8.90 -19.76 -3.01
N PRO A 374 8.65 -20.78 -3.85
CA PRO A 374 8.20 -20.54 -5.21
C PRO A 374 6.97 -19.61 -5.27
N THR A 375 6.01 -19.75 -4.35
CA THR A 375 4.77 -18.95 -4.33
C THR A 375 4.99 -17.47 -4.01
N ASP A 376 6.02 -17.11 -3.23
CA ASP A 376 6.35 -15.72 -2.92
C ASP A 376 7.27 -15.04 -3.94
N LYS A 377 7.81 -15.81 -4.89
CA LYS A 377 8.66 -15.31 -5.97
C LYS A 377 7.88 -14.71 -7.12
N ASN A 378 8.46 -13.66 -7.70
CA ASN A 378 8.05 -13.20 -9.02
C ASN A 378 8.28 -14.30 -10.06
N ALA A 379 7.37 -14.44 -11.03
CA ALA A 379 7.50 -15.43 -12.09
C ALA A 379 8.89 -15.42 -12.78
N ASN A 380 9.51 -14.25 -12.95
CA ASN A 380 10.79 -14.11 -13.64
C ASN A 380 12.00 -14.57 -12.80
N TRP A 381 11.81 -14.81 -11.50
CA TRP A 381 12.85 -15.30 -10.58
C TRP A 381 12.81 -16.82 -10.45
N CYS A 382 11.83 -17.47 -11.06
CA CYS A 382 11.64 -18.90 -10.98
C CYS A 382 12.22 -19.65 -12.17
N LYS A 383 12.84 -20.80 -11.88
CA LYS A 383 13.29 -21.75 -12.91
C LYS A 383 12.13 -22.15 -13.83
N ASP A 384 10.97 -22.40 -13.23
CA ASP A 384 9.73 -22.64 -13.94
C ASP A 384 8.66 -21.63 -13.52
N ARG A 385 8.27 -20.78 -14.46
CA ARG A 385 7.31 -19.69 -14.23
C ARG A 385 5.94 -20.19 -13.80
N SER A 386 5.59 -21.45 -14.09
CA SER A 386 4.29 -22.03 -13.73
C SER A 386 4.16 -22.33 -12.24
N PHE A 387 5.28 -22.39 -11.50
CA PHE A 387 5.34 -22.75 -10.08
C PHE A 387 5.21 -21.56 -9.12
N CYS A 388 5.16 -20.34 -9.63
CA CYS A 388 5.33 -19.12 -8.83
C CYS A 388 4.23 -18.09 -9.07
N ASP A 389 4.47 -16.84 -8.63
CA ASP A 389 3.61 -15.68 -8.92
C ASP A 389 2.24 -15.77 -8.24
N VAL A 390 2.24 -16.13 -6.95
CA VAL A 390 1.03 -16.21 -6.09
C VAL A 390 1.20 -15.45 -4.79
N LEU A 391 2.12 -14.47 -4.80
CA LEU A 391 2.39 -13.62 -3.64
C LEU A 391 1.08 -13.05 -3.09
N SER A 392 0.96 -13.04 -1.77
CA SER A 392 -0.24 -12.56 -1.10
C SER A 392 0.04 -11.86 0.20
N THR A 393 -0.79 -10.85 0.49
CA THR A 393 -0.81 -10.18 1.79
C THR A 393 -1.30 -11.10 2.89
N PHE A 394 -2.32 -11.93 2.61
CA PHE A 394 -2.74 -13.05 3.45
C PHE A 394 -2.63 -14.35 2.66
N TRP A 395 -1.76 -15.26 3.10
CA TRP A 395 -1.54 -16.57 2.52
C TRP A 395 -2.20 -17.63 3.39
N ILE A 396 -3.30 -18.20 2.90
CA ILE A 396 -4.20 -19.04 3.67
C ILE A 396 -4.16 -20.45 3.10
N THR A 397 -3.44 -21.33 3.80
CA THR A 397 -3.25 -22.73 3.39
C THR A 397 -4.20 -23.70 4.09
N HIS A 398 -5.01 -23.22 5.02
CA HIS A 398 -6.03 -24.02 5.68
C HIS A 398 -7.35 -23.23 5.88
N PRO A 399 -8.51 -23.74 5.43
CA PRO A 399 -9.76 -22.96 5.45
C PRO A 399 -10.34 -22.78 6.86
N ASN A 400 -10.16 -23.75 7.76
CA ASN A 400 -10.75 -23.75 9.10
C ASN A 400 -10.08 -22.73 10.06
N ASN A 401 -10.18 -21.44 9.75
CA ASN A 401 -9.67 -20.31 10.51
C ASN A 401 -10.65 -19.12 10.42
N TYR A 402 -10.48 -18.14 11.29
CA TYR A 402 -11.37 -16.98 11.42
C TYR A 402 -10.66 -15.71 10.95
N PHE A 403 -10.97 -15.24 9.76
CA PHE A 403 -10.45 -13.99 9.20
C PHE A 403 -11.54 -12.93 9.22
N THR A 404 -11.43 -11.97 10.14
CA THR A 404 -12.46 -10.94 10.31
C THR A 404 -11.89 -9.53 10.39
N GLU A 405 -12.46 -8.60 9.62
CA GLU A 405 -12.08 -7.17 9.67
C GLU A 405 -10.60 -6.90 9.34
N ASN A 406 -9.95 -7.78 8.56
CA ASN A 406 -8.58 -7.53 8.13
C ASN A 406 -8.56 -6.71 6.85
N VAL A 407 -7.47 -5.96 6.66
CA VAL A 407 -7.26 -5.13 5.48
C VAL A 407 -5.98 -5.53 4.76
N ALA A 408 -6.12 -5.93 3.51
CA ALA A 408 -5.03 -6.11 2.57
C ALA A 408 -4.90 -4.85 1.68
N ALA A 409 -4.14 -3.88 2.21
CA ALA A 409 -3.95 -2.55 1.63
C ALA A 409 -2.70 -2.50 0.73
N GLY A 410 -2.70 -3.33 -0.29
CA GLY A 410 -1.77 -3.24 -1.40
C GLY A 410 -0.59 -4.22 -1.38
N SER A 411 -0.31 -4.74 -2.57
CA SER A 411 0.63 -5.84 -2.81
C SER A 411 1.15 -5.81 -4.24
N ASP A 412 2.38 -6.26 -4.44
CA ASP A 412 2.89 -6.59 -5.78
C ASP A 412 2.27 -7.87 -6.37
N GLY A 413 1.53 -8.62 -5.56
CA GLY A 413 0.73 -9.78 -5.92
C GLY A 413 -0.76 -9.54 -5.63
N SER A 414 -1.38 -10.46 -4.90
CA SER A 414 -2.79 -10.40 -4.51
C SER A 414 -2.98 -10.00 -3.04
N GLY A 415 -4.20 -9.62 -2.65
CA GLY A 415 -4.56 -9.33 -1.27
C GLY A 415 -4.65 -10.61 -0.43
N MET A 416 -5.76 -11.35 -0.54
CA MET A 416 -5.97 -12.59 0.21
C MET A 416 -6.03 -13.79 -0.74
N VAL A 417 -5.17 -14.78 -0.52
CA VAL A 417 -5.09 -16.02 -1.31
C VAL A 417 -5.42 -17.22 -0.44
N PHE A 418 -6.42 -17.99 -0.86
CA PHE A 418 -6.65 -19.35 -0.38
C PHE A 418 -6.00 -20.33 -1.35
N ALA A 419 -4.98 -21.06 -0.91
CA ALA A 419 -4.28 -22.06 -1.71
C ALA A 419 -3.88 -23.22 -0.79
N PHE A 420 -4.59 -24.35 -0.90
CA PHE A 420 -4.44 -25.48 0.02
C PHE A 420 -3.61 -26.59 -0.60
N SER A 421 -2.90 -27.36 0.22
CA SER A 421 -2.37 -28.64 -0.22
C SER A 421 -3.38 -29.77 0.06
N ASP A 422 -3.36 -30.82 -0.78
CA ASP A 422 -4.18 -32.03 -0.58
C ASP A 422 -3.76 -32.82 0.66
N ARG A 423 -2.58 -32.54 1.22
CA ARG A 423 -2.13 -33.07 2.51
C ARG A 423 -1.25 -32.03 3.20
N PRO A 424 -1.15 -32.05 4.53
CA PRO A 424 -0.21 -31.19 5.25
C PRO A 424 1.21 -31.32 4.70
N LEU A 425 1.92 -30.20 4.64
CA LEU A 425 3.28 -30.11 4.09
C LEU A 425 4.34 -30.36 5.17
N GLY A 426 5.56 -30.61 4.68
CA GLY A 426 6.79 -30.51 5.48
C GLY A 426 6.73 -31.14 6.87
N PRO A 427 7.22 -30.45 7.92
CA PRO A 427 7.26 -30.98 9.28
C PRO A 427 5.88 -31.15 9.92
N SER A 428 4.88 -30.36 9.52
CA SER A 428 3.52 -30.45 10.10
C SER A 428 2.87 -31.80 9.83
N ARG A 429 3.08 -32.38 8.63
CA ARG A 429 2.62 -33.74 8.29
C ARG A 429 3.04 -34.77 9.34
N LYS A 430 4.35 -34.86 9.59
CA LYS A 430 4.93 -35.84 10.54
C LYS A 430 4.41 -35.64 11.97
N ARG A 431 4.04 -34.42 12.34
CA ARG A 431 3.46 -34.13 13.66
C ARG A 431 2.00 -34.57 13.74
N LEU A 432 1.21 -34.31 12.71
CA LEU A 432 -0.19 -34.77 12.64
C LEU A 432 -0.29 -36.30 12.60
N GLU A 433 0.57 -36.99 11.85
CA GLU A 433 0.65 -38.46 11.83
C GLU A 433 0.91 -39.02 13.22
N ARG A 434 1.92 -38.50 13.95
CA ARG A 434 2.24 -38.93 15.32
C ARG A 434 1.11 -38.70 16.32
N ARG A 435 0.28 -37.67 16.09
CA ARG A 435 -0.88 -37.35 16.94
C ARG A 435 -2.15 -38.12 16.54
N GLY A 436 -2.12 -38.91 15.45
CA GLY A 436 -3.30 -39.58 14.93
C GLY A 436 -4.36 -38.63 14.33
N LEU A 437 -3.93 -37.44 13.88
CA LEU A 437 -4.81 -36.38 13.35
C LEU A 437 -4.66 -36.18 11.84
N TYR A 438 -3.78 -36.94 11.19
CA TYR A 438 -3.57 -36.85 9.74
C TYR A 438 -4.80 -37.37 8.99
N GLU A 439 -5.34 -36.54 8.10
CA GLU A 439 -6.37 -36.92 7.14
C GLU A 439 -6.06 -36.32 5.77
N GLU A 440 -6.01 -37.19 4.76
CA GLU A 440 -5.75 -36.82 3.38
C GLU A 440 -6.96 -36.09 2.76
N ASN A 441 -6.70 -35.04 1.98
CA ASN A 441 -7.69 -34.14 1.40
C ASN A 441 -8.56 -33.39 2.44
N SER A 442 -8.19 -33.34 3.71
CA SER A 442 -8.97 -32.70 4.78
C SER A 442 -9.31 -31.23 4.47
N THR A 443 -8.32 -30.45 4.04
CA THR A 443 -8.48 -29.03 3.65
C THR A 443 -9.52 -28.81 2.54
N ARG A 444 -9.72 -29.80 1.67
CA ARG A 444 -10.72 -29.73 0.59
C ARG A 444 -12.14 -29.75 1.13
N TYR A 445 -12.37 -30.53 2.18
CA TYR A 445 -13.70 -30.81 2.72
C TYR A 445 -14.04 -29.94 3.93
N MET A 446 -13.05 -29.29 4.53
CA MET A 446 -13.28 -28.38 5.65
C MET A 446 -13.86 -27.05 5.17
N LYS A 447 -14.92 -26.60 5.85
CA LYS A 447 -15.52 -25.29 5.64
C LYS A 447 -14.53 -24.19 6.06
N VAL A 448 -14.58 -23.03 5.39
CA VAL A 448 -13.93 -21.83 5.93
C VAL A 448 -14.59 -21.47 7.26
N GLY A 449 -13.78 -21.30 8.31
CA GLY A 449 -14.28 -21.07 9.67
C GLY A 449 -15.14 -19.81 9.75
N LYS A 450 -14.55 -18.66 9.43
CA LYS A 450 -15.27 -17.39 9.20
C LYS A 450 -14.43 -16.48 8.32
N PHE A 451 -15.06 -15.83 7.35
CA PHE A 451 -14.43 -14.83 6.49
C PHE A 451 -15.37 -13.64 6.33
N HIS A 452 -15.15 -12.59 7.12
CA HIS A 452 -16.15 -11.54 7.31
C HIS A 452 -15.54 -10.13 7.38
N ARG A 453 -16.12 -9.16 6.67
CA ARG A 453 -15.70 -7.74 6.73
C ARG A 453 -14.22 -7.49 6.38
N ASN A 454 -13.61 -8.35 5.56
CA ASN A 454 -12.24 -8.11 5.09
C ASN A 454 -12.25 -7.13 3.91
N VAL A 455 -11.25 -6.25 3.85
CA VAL A 455 -11.06 -5.26 2.79
C VAL A 455 -9.82 -5.62 1.97
N MET A 456 -9.91 -5.53 0.65
CA MET A 456 -8.78 -5.81 -0.26
C MET A 456 -8.71 -4.74 -1.34
N HIS A 457 -7.67 -3.91 -1.33
CA HIS A 457 -7.48 -2.88 -2.34
C HIS A 457 -6.01 -2.65 -2.72
N SER A 458 -5.79 -1.92 -3.81
CA SER A 458 -4.46 -1.52 -4.29
C SER A 458 -3.50 -2.69 -4.60
N ASN A 459 -4.04 -3.88 -4.90
CA ASN A 459 -3.23 -5.06 -5.24
C ASN A 459 -2.95 -5.12 -6.75
N LYS A 460 -1.72 -5.45 -7.16
CA LYS A 460 -1.36 -5.55 -8.59
C LYS A 460 -2.06 -6.69 -9.33
N LEU A 461 -2.43 -7.74 -8.62
CA LEU A 461 -3.19 -8.88 -9.14
C LEU A 461 -4.63 -8.83 -8.64
N GLY A 462 -5.04 -9.82 -7.84
CA GLY A 462 -6.39 -9.95 -7.31
C GLY A 462 -6.56 -9.34 -5.92
N GLY A 463 -7.77 -8.90 -5.57
CA GLY A 463 -8.12 -8.66 -4.17
C GLY A 463 -8.26 -9.99 -3.42
N LEU A 464 -9.24 -10.81 -3.82
CA LEU A 464 -9.45 -12.18 -3.34
C LEU A 464 -9.11 -13.19 -4.44
N TRP A 465 -8.29 -14.18 -4.10
CA TRP A 465 -7.97 -15.31 -4.97
C TRP A 465 -8.22 -16.61 -4.23
N PHE A 466 -9.28 -17.31 -4.63
CA PHE A 466 -9.65 -18.61 -4.05
C PHE A 466 -9.50 -19.66 -5.15
N ASP A 467 -8.28 -20.15 -5.37
CA ASP A 467 -7.92 -21.15 -6.38
C ASP A 467 -6.54 -21.73 -6.02
N ASN A 468 -5.94 -22.49 -6.93
CA ASN A 468 -4.65 -23.13 -6.80
C ASN A 468 -4.58 -24.17 -5.66
N ARG A 469 -3.59 -25.04 -5.81
CA ARG A 469 -3.10 -25.88 -4.73
C ARG A 469 -1.65 -25.55 -4.47
N VAL A 470 -1.18 -25.91 -3.29
CA VAL A 470 0.23 -25.96 -2.98
C VAL A 470 0.70 -27.40 -3.11
N SER A 471 1.71 -27.62 -3.96
CA SER A 471 2.27 -28.96 -4.15
C SER A 471 2.93 -29.46 -2.88
N TYR A 472 2.80 -30.77 -2.62
CA TYR A 472 3.53 -31.49 -1.58
C TYR A 472 4.78 -32.22 -2.12
N GLY A 473 5.25 -31.86 -3.32
CA GLY A 473 6.28 -32.60 -4.04
C GLY A 473 5.68 -33.80 -4.77
N GLN A 474 4.97 -33.55 -5.87
CA GLN A 474 4.18 -34.57 -6.57
C GLN A 474 4.26 -34.47 -8.09
N TRP A 475 3.88 -35.55 -8.77
CA TRP A 475 3.69 -35.55 -10.22
C TRP A 475 2.29 -35.06 -10.57
N ASP A 476 2.20 -34.08 -11.46
CA ASP A 476 0.96 -33.56 -12.02
C ASP A 476 1.08 -33.48 -13.55
N MET A 477 0.16 -34.11 -14.27
CA MET A 477 0.15 -34.17 -15.74
C MET A 477 1.54 -34.46 -16.36
N ASN A 478 2.21 -35.53 -15.89
CA ASN A 478 3.54 -35.96 -16.33
C ASN A 478 4.70 -34.99 -16.03
N LYS A 479 4.50 -34.05 -15.10
CA LYS A 479 5.53 -33.11 -14.65
C LYS A 479 5.70 -33.20 -13.14
N PHE A 480 6.94 -33.31 -12.67
CA PHE A 480 7.22 -33.19 -11.24
C PHE A 480 7.08 -31.73 -10.80
N VAL A 481 6.26 -31.50 -9.79
CA VAL A 481 6.00 -30.20 -9.19
C VAL A 481 6.59 -30.19 -7.78
N PRO A 482 7.64 -29.38 -7.51
CA PRO A 482 8.30 -29.31 -6.21
C PRO A 482 7.34 -28.96 -5.08
N GLU A 483 7.66 -29.34 -3.83
CA GLU A 483 6.92 -28.88 -2.66
C GLU A 483 6.90 -27.34 -2.59
N ASN A 484 5.83 -26.75 -2.06
CA ASN A 484 5.58 -25.31 -2.00
C ASN A 484 5.44 -24.61 -3.37
N ALA A 485 5.45 -25.34 -4.48
CA ALA A 485 5.15 -24.77 -5.78
C ALA A 485 3.63 -24.64 -6.01
N ARG A 486 3.26 -23.60 -6.77
CA ARG A 486 1.91 -23.40 -7.27
C ARG A 486 1.47 -24.55 -8.15
N MET A 487 0.27 -25.05 -7.89
CA MET A 487 -0.49 -25.95 -8.74
C MET A 487 -1.85 -25.38 -9.08
N SER A 488 -2.46 -25.81 -10.16
CA SER A 488 -3.82 -25.39 -10.53
C SER A 488 -4.88 -26.25 -9.82
N LEU A 489 -6.12 -25.75 -9.81
CA LEU A 489 -7.34 -26.43 -9.34
C LEU A 489 -7.33 -26.75 -7.85
N ASN A 490 -7.94 -25.91 -7.01
CA ASN A 490 -8.07 -26.16 -5.56
C ASN A 490 -8.96 -27.36 -5.18
N LEU A 491 -9.88 -27.77 -6.07
CA LEU A 491 -10.86 -28.84 -5.85
C LEU A 491 -11.72 -28.69 -4.59
N TYR A 492 -11.78 -27.49 -4.00
CA TYR A 492 -12.49 -27.22 -2.75
C TYR A 492 -13.96 -27.66 -2.83
N THR A 493 -14.45 -28.42 -1.85
CA THR A 493 -15.82 -28.91 -1.77
C THR A 493 -16.18 -29.20 -0.31
N PRO A 494 -16.57 -28.18 0.46
CA PRO A 494 -16.78 -28.31 1.89
C PRO A 494 -17.96 -29.23 2.17
N LYS A 495 -17.80 -30.08 3.19
CA LYS A 495 -18.75 -31.15 3.55
C LYS A 495 -18.96 -31.22 5.06
N ASP A 496 -20.11 -31.78 5.45
CA ASP A 496 -20.43 -32.12 6.84
C ASP A 496 -20.83 -33.60 6.97
N PRO A 497 -20.09 -34.42 7.73
CA PRO A 497 -18.76 -34.12 8.28
C PRO A 497 -17.71 -33.88 7.17
N PRO A 498 -16.56 -33.23 7.44
CA PRO A 498 -15.58 -32.80 6.44
C PRO A 498 -14.72 -33.93 5.88
N LYS A 499 -15.36 -34.90 5.23
CA LYS A 499 -14.76 -36.11 4.65
C LYS A 499 -15.42 -36.46 3.32
N PRO A 500 -14.86 -37.36 2.49
CA PRO A 500 -15.42 -37.70 1.17
C PRO A 500 -16.91 -38.07 1.16
N GLY A 501 -17.37 -38.82 2.17
CA GLY A 501 -18.78 -39.23 2.32
C GLY A 501 -19.70 -38.22 3.03
N GLY A 502 -19.20 -37.04 3.41
CA GLY A 502 -20.03 -36.00 4.02
C GLY A 502 -20.97 -35.33 3.03
N LYS A 503 -22.03 -34.70 3.55
CA LYS A 503 -22.98 -33.92 2.76
C LYS A 503 -22.33 -32.61 2.34
N ALA A 504 -22.40 -32.25 1.06
CA ALA A 504 -21.90 -30.96 0.59
C ALA A 504 -22.65 -29.79 1.28
N ILE A 505 -21.90 -28.79 1.73
CA ILE A 505 -22.42 -27.60 2.43
C ILE A 505 -21.92 -26.32 1.77
N GLU A 506 -22.48 -25.17 2.16
CA GLU A 506 -22.04 -23.85 1.70
C GLU A 506 -20.94 -23.27 2.62
N THR A 507 -19.96 -22.64 1.98
CA THR A 507 -19.03 -21.70 2.60
C THR A 507 -19.45 -20.28 2.25
N GLU A 508 -19.70 -19.47 3.27
CA GLU A 508 -20.05 -18.06 3.11
C GLU A 508 -18.82 -17.18 3.33
N LEU A 509 -18.60 -16.23 2.42
CA LEU A 509 -17.65 -15.12 2.56
C LEU A 509 -18.46 -13.83 2.54
N SER A 510 -18.49 -13.06 3.64
CA SER A 510 -19.50 -11.99 3.79
C SER A 510 -18.93 -10.62 4.13
N GLY A 511 -19.62 -9.57 3.73
CA GLY A 511 -19.25 -8.20 4.12
C GLY A 511 -17.98 -7.68 3.46
N LEU A 512 -17.56 -8.23 2.32
CA LEU A 512 -16.25 -7.91 1.74
C LEU A 512 -16.29 -6.58 1.00
N THR A 513 -15.19 -5.84 1.04
CA THR A 513 -15.00 -4.63 0.24
C THR A 513 -13.75 -4.77 -0.62
N LEU A 514 -13.93 -4.73 -1.93
CA LEU A 514 -12.84 -4.90 -2.88
C LEU A 514 -12.86 -3.79 -3.93
N TYR A 515 -11.81 -2.98 -3.97
CA TYR A 515 -11.71 -1.88 -4.91
C TYR A 515 -10.28 -1.64 -5.36
N LYS A 516 -10.09 -0.96 -6.50
CA LYS A 516 -8.76 -0.56 -7.00
C LYS A 516 -7.73 -1.71 -7.06
N ASN A 517 -8.17 -2.95 -7.24
CA ASN A 517 -7.27 -4.06 -7.54
C ASN A 517 -6.99 -4.04 -9.05
N GLU A 518 -5.72 -4.01 -9.44
CA GLU A 518 -5.31 -3.70 -10.82
C GLU A 518 -5.81 -4.73 -11.83
N ASP A 519 -5.83 -6.02 -11.49
CA ASP A 519 -6.29 -7.07 -12.40
C ASP A 519 -7.76 -7.42 -12.19
N ARG A 520 -8.14 -7.72 -10.95
CA ARG A 520 -9.50 -8.14 -10.61
C ARG A 520 -9.78 -7.97 -9.13
N ASN A 521 -11.01 -7.71 -8.74
CA ASN A 521 -11.35 -7.74 -7.33
C ASN A 521 -11.37 -9.18 -6.81
N SER A 522 -12.00 -10.12 -7.53
CA SER A 522 -12.06 -11.51 -7.07
C SER A 522 -11.99 -12.55 -8.19
N TRP A 523 -11.29 -13.64 -7.89
CA TRP A 523 -11.33 -14.90 -8.62
C TRP A 523 -11.65 -16.03 -7.66
N VAL A 524 -12.73 -16.76 -7.93
CA VAL A 524 -13.19 -17.83 -7.06
C VAL A 524 -13.41 -19.09 -7.88
N ARG A 525 -12.55 -20.08 -7.65
CA ARG A 525 -12.80 -21.45 -8.08
C ARG A 525 -13.61 -22.16 -7.01
N CYS A 526 -14.88 -22.38 -7.30
CA CYS A 526 -15.88 -22.70 -6.31
C CYS A 526 -16.11 -24.20 -6.15
N GLY A 527 -16.30 -24.59 -4.90
CA GLY A 527 -17.23 -25.66 -4.54
C GLY A 527 -18.14 -25.19 -3.43
N ASN A 528 -19.34 -24.72 -3.79
CA ASN A 528 -20.35 -24.16 -2.88
C ASN A 528 -19.83 -22.94 -2.09
N ILE A 529 -19.15 -22.03 -2.77
CA ILE A 529 -18.73 -20.74 -2.20
C ILE A 529 -19.80 -19.70 -2.54
N VAL A 530 -20.29 -19.01 -1.52
CA VAL A 530 -21.27 -17.95 -1.62
C VAL A 530 -20.68 -16.67 -1.04
N ILE A 531 -20.53 -15.64 -1.87
CA ILE A 531 -20.18 -14.29 -1.41
C ILE A 531 -21.46 -13.51 -1.12
N THR A 532 -21.58 -12.89 0.05
CA THR A 532 -22.78 -12.17 0.47
C THR A 532 -22.47 -10.76 0.98
N ASN A 533 -23.42 -9.84 0.84
CA ASN A 533 -23.38 -8.51 1.45
C ASN A 533 -22.05 -7.77 1.18
N SER A 534 -21.53 -7.86 -0.05
CA SER A 534 -20.18 -7.38 -0.40
C SER A 534 -20.24 -6.25 -1.44
N SER A 535 -19.18 -5.46 -1.52
CA SER A 535 -19.02 -4.35 -2.44
C SER A 535 -17.78 -4.52 -3.32
N PHE A 536 -17.94 -4.23 -4.61
CA PHE A 536 -16.88 -4.34 -5.60
C PHE A 536 -16.81 -3.09 -6.46
N ALA A 537 -15.61 -2.53 -6.64
CA ALA A 537 -15.44 -1.31 -7.42
C ALA A 537 -14.14 -1.23 -8.22
N ASP A 538 -14.15 -0.38 -9.26
CA ASP A 538 -12.96 0.21 -9.88
C ASP A 538 -11.92 -0.75 -10.49
N SER A 539 -12.16 -2.05 -10.58
CA SER A 539 -11.24 -3.02 -11.20
C SER A 539 -11.63 -3.38 -12.64
N ILE A 540 -10.68 -3.92 -13.42
CA ILE A 540 -10.96 -4.47 -14.78
C ILE A 540 -12.10 -5.50 -14.70
N THR A 541 -12.05 -6.38 -13.70
CA THR A 541 -13.15 -7.32 -13.45
C THR A 541 -13.43 -7.41 -11.95
N SER A 542 -14.67 -7.21 -11.55
CA SER A 542 -15.03 -7.30 -10.13
C SER A 542 -15.12 -8.75 -9.65
N TYR A 543 -15.86 -9.59 -10.36
CA TYR A 543 -16.05 -10.98 -9.95
C TYR A 543 -15.91 -11.96 -11.10
N ILE A 544 -15.14 -13.02 -10.87
CA ILE A 544 -15.03 -14.18 -11.75
C ILE A 544 -15.24 -15.45 -10.91
N GLY A 545 -16.32 -16.17 -11.20
CA GLY A 545 -16.53 -17.53 -10.69
C GLY A 545 -15.99 -18.55 -11.69
N ALA A 546 -15.46 -19.67 -11.19
CA ALA A 546 -15.05 -20.82 -11.99
C ALA A 546 -15.40 -22.11 -11.24
N HIS A 547 -15.95 -23.09 -11.93
CA HIS A 547 -16.39 -24.36 -11.36
C HIS A 547 -15.46 -25.49 -11.78
N THR A 548 -15.21 -26.43 -10.85
CA THR A 548 -14.33 -27.59 -11.13
C THR A 548 -14.79 -28.91 -10.53
N VAL A 549 -15.86 -28.92 -9.73
CA VAL A 549 -16.30 -30.14 -9.02
C VAL A 549 -17.79 -30.34 -9.25
N ASP A 550 -18.16 -31.37 -10.00
CA ASP A 550 -19.56 -31.69 -10.32
C ASP A 550 -20.47 -31.63 -9.09
N GLY A 551 -21.66 -31.06 -9.27
CA GLY A 551 -22.64 -30.89 -8.19
C GLY A 551 -22.39 -29.72 -7.23
N THR A 552 -21.35 -28.91 -7.47
CA THR A 552 -21.10 -27.67 -6.72
C THR A 552 -21.39 -26.41 -7.53
N TYR A 553 -21.37 -25.23 -6.88
CA TYR A 553 -21.62 -23.96 -7.56
C TYR A 553 -20.88 -22.77 -6.92
N CYS A 554 -20.85 -21.65 -7.66
CA CYS A 554 -20.49 -20.32 -7.17
C CYS A 554 -21.73 -19.45 -7.01
N ALA A 555 -21.81 -18.62 -5.98
CA ALA A 555 -22.83 -17.56 -5.94
C ALA A 555 -22.30 -16.23 -5.39
N VAL A 556 -22.88 -15.13 -5.88
CA VAL A 556 -22.82 -13.82 -5.23
C VAL A 556 -24.25 -13.36 -4.95
N ARG A 557 -24.53 -13.02 -3.69
CA ARG A 557 -25.87 -12.61 -3.23
C ARG A 557 -25.82 -11.24 -2.56
N ASN A 558 -26.88 -10.45 -2.70
CA ASN A 558 -27.09 -9.22 -1.92
C ASN A 558 -25.89 -8.25 -1.95
N SER A 559 -25.25 -8.08 -3.11
CA SER A 559 -23.98 -7.37 -3.24
C SER A 559 -24.04 -6.27 -4.29
N ILE A 560 -23.12 -5.31 -4.21
CA ILE A 560 -23.07 -4.16 -5.12
C ILE A 560 -21.82 -4.20 -6.00
N PHE A 561 -21.97 -3.78 -7.24
CA PHE A 561 -20.91 -3.71 -8.24
C PHE A 561 -20.90 -2.32 -8.88
N ILE A 562 -19.83 -1.58 -8.68
CA ILE A 562 -19.69 -0.22 -9.21
C ILE A 562 -18.55 -0.18 -10.22
N GLY A 563 -18.84 0.18 -11.46
CA GLY A 563 -17.81 0.25 -12.51
C GLY A 563 -16.76 1.31 -12.20
N GLU A 564 -17.20 2.56 -12.02
CA GLU A 564 -16.33 3.69 -11.70
C GLU A 564 -16.92 4.58 -10.59
N THR A 565 -16.24 4.64 -9.44
CA THR A 565 -16.65 5.44 -8.28
C THR A 565 -16.19 6.90 -8.38
N GLU A 566 -16.49 7.73 -7.37
CA GLU A 566 -15.96 9.11 -7.26
C GLU A 566 -14.48 9.15 -6.93
N ASN A 567 -13.89 8.06 -6.46
CA ASN A 567 -12.46 7.95 -6.26
C ASN A 567 -11.75 7.90 -7.61
N LYS A 568 -11.36 9.07 -8.11
CA LYS A 568 -10.63 9.18 -9.37
C LYS A 568 -9.19 8.67 -9.27
N GLY A 569 -8.60 8.65 -8.08
CA GLY A 569 -7.16 8.40 -7.94
C GLY A 569 -6.33 9.41 -8.76
N ARG A 570 -5.09 9.04 -9.08
CA ARG A 570 -4.17 9.93 -9.79
C ARG A 570 -4.48 9.98 -11.30
N PRO A 571 -4.59 11.18 -11.91
CA PRO A 571 -4.75 11.33 -13.36
C PRO A 571 -3.67 10.59 -14.15
N TYR A 572 -4.07 9.89 -15.21
CA TYR A 572 -3.18 9.06 -16.02
C TYR A 572 -3.03 9.60 -17.45
N THR A 573 -1.79 9.62 -17.97
CA THR A 573 -1.53 9.94 -19.39
C THR A 573 -1.14 8.68 -20.12
N HIS A 574 -1.97 8.28 -21.09
CA HIS A 574 -1.70 7.13 -21.94
C HIS A 574 -0.95 7.55 -23.21
N VAL A 575 0.14 6.84 -23.51
CA VAL A 575 0.85 6.95 -24.78
C VAL A 575 0.48 5.75 -25.64
N PHE A 576 -0.12 6.00 -26.81
CA PHE A 576 -0.55 4.94 -27.72
C PHE A 576 0.65 4.26 -28.37
N ASN A 577 0.85 2.98 -28.05
CA ASN A 577 1.95 2.17 -28.57
C ASN A 577 1.49 1.10 -29.58
N ASP A 578 0.34 1.34 -30.22
CA ASP A 578 -0.21 0.43 -31.24
C ASP A 578 0.76 0.23 -32.41
N LYS A 579 0.67 -0.93 -33.08
CA LYS A 579 1.38 -1.21 -34.34
C LYS A 579 1.15 -0.10 -35.37
N LYS A 580 -0.06 0.50 -35.41
CA LYS A 580 -0.38 1.64 -36.29
C LYS A 580 0.57 2.83 -36.09
N PHE A 581 1.15 3.03 -34.90
CA PHE A 581 2.06 4.16 -34.60
C PHE A 581 3.50 3.72 -34.37
N SER A 582 3.84 2.47 -34.72
CA SER A 582 5.16 1.90 -34.48
C SER A 582 6.29 2.64 -35.21
N TYR A 583 6.00 3.24 -36.37
CA TYR A 583 6.92 4.05 -37.16
C TYR A 583 7.26 5.41 -36.53
N LEU A 584 6.49 5.86 -35.52
CA LEU A 584 6.76 7.11 -34.80
C LEU A 584 7.61 6.85 -33.54
N PRO A 585 8.57 7.75 -33.24
CA PRO A 585 9.23 7.75 -31.93
C PRO A 585 8.20 8.02 -30.82
N LYS A 586 8.40 7.44 -29.63
CA LYS A 586 7.44 7.54 -28.50
C LYS A 586 7.00 8.98 -28.19
N SER A 587 7.89 9.96 -28.33
CA SER A 587 7.62 11.39 -28.09
C SER A 587 6.68 12.04 -29.11
N LYS A 588 6.44 11.39 -30.26
CA LYS A 588 5.55 11.85 -31.33
C LYS A 588 4.30 10.97 -31.47
N ARG A 589 4.16 9.94 -30.63
CA ARG A 589 2.97 9.07 -30.65
C ARG A 589 1.76 9.80 -30.07
N PRO A 590 0.54 9.42 -30.49
CA PRO A 590 -0.68 9.97 -29.90
C PRO A 590 -0.69 9.78 -28.38
N VAL A 591 -1.17 10.80 -27.68
CA VAL A 591 -1.35 10.76 -26.23
C VAL A 591 -2.77 11.15 -25.87
N HIS A 592 -3.30 10.55 -24.82
CA HIS A 592 -4.57 10.95 -24.23
C HIS A 592 -4.41 11.07 -22.72
N ARG A 593 -4.98 12.13 -22.15
CA ARG A 593 -4.94 12.38 -20.70
C ARG A 593 -6.29 12.07 -20.10
N PHE A 594 -6.30 11.14 -19.15
CA PHE A 594 -7.43 10.82 -18.31
C PHE A 594 -7.37 11.62 -17.01
N ASP A 595 -8.53 12.03 -16.52
CA ASP A 595 -8.69 12.73 -15.25
C ASP A 595 -8.73 11.77 -14.05
N ARG A 596 -8.54 10.47 -14.29
CA ARG A 596 -8.54 9.42 -13.28
C ARG A 596 -7.44 8.37 -13.53
N ALA A 597 -7.20 7.55 -12.53
CA ALA A 597 -6.27 6.43 -12.59
C ALA A 597 -6.86 5.28 -13.43
N ILE A 598 -5.99 4.58 -14.16
CA ILE A 598 -6.37 3.51 -15.08
C ILE A 598 -5.71 2.20 -14.62
N PRO A 599 -6.48 1.11 -14.41
CA PRO A 599 -5.92 -0.17 -14.00
C PRO A 599 -4.88 -0.65 -15.01
N ARG A 600 -3.71 -1.09 -14.51
CA ARG A 600 -2.55 -1.53 -15.31
C ARG A 600 -2.03 -0.52 -16.34
N GLY A 601 -2.48 0.74 -16.30
CA GLY A 601 -2.24 1.72 -17.36
C GLY A 601 -2.78 1.28 -18.73
N ARG A 602 -3.80 0.41 -18.77
CA ARG A 602 -4.38 -0.14 -20.01
C ARG A 602 -5.81 0.35 -20.19
N PRO A 603 -6.02 1.54 -20.78
CA PRO A 603 -7.35 2.10 -20.96
C PRO A 603 -8.16 1.38 -22.04
N SER A 604 -7.60 0.43 -22.78
CA SER A 604 -8.34 -0.45 -23.69
C SER A 604 -9.02 -1.62 -22.98
N TYR A 605 -8.64 -1.90 -21.73
CA TYR A 605 -9.22 -3.00 -20.97
C TYR A 605 -10.62 -2.64 -20.48
N MET A 606 -11.53 -3.59 -20.69
CA MET A 606 -12.92 -3.45 -20.27
C MET A 606 -13.02 -3.38 -18.75
N ILE A 607 -13.81 -2.45 -18.21
CA ILE A 607 -14.30 -2.60 -16.83
C ILE A 607 -15.50 -3.53 -16.85
N SER A 608 -15.51 -4.51 -15.95
CA SER A 608 -16.61 -5.45 -15.84
C SER A 608 -17.03 -5.75 -14.41
N GLY A 609 -18.33 -5.91 -14.20
CA GLY A 609 -18.89 -6.32 -12.92
C GLY A 609 -18.67 -7.82 -12.74
N VAL A 610 -19.55 -8.63 -13.31
CA VAL A 610 -19.42 -10.08 -13.29
C VAL A 610 -18.96 -10.59 -14.64
N THR A 611 -17.91 -11.42 -14.64
CA THR A 611 -17.52 -12.23 -15.79
C THR A 611 -17.80 -13.71 -15.51
N PHE A 612 -18.76 -14.28 -16.22
CA PHE A 612 -19.13 -15.69 -16.10
C PHE A 612 -18.07 -16.58 -16.78
N TYR A 613 -17.50 -17.51 -16.01
CA TYR A 613 -16.53 -18.48 -16.46
C TYR A 613 -16.83 -19.85 -15.84
N GLN A 614 -16.69 -20.94 -16.60
CA GLN A 614 -16.84 -22.33 -16.14
C GLN A 614 -17.97 -22.50 -15.08
N GLY A 615 -19.25 -22.47 -15.46
CA GLY A 615 -20.37 -22.56 -14.50
C GLY A 615 -20.56 -23.94 -13.85
N PRO A 616 -21.32 -24.05 -12.74
CA PRO A 616 -22.40 -23.13 -12.37
C PRO A 616 -22.02 -21.87 -11.56
N VAL A 617 -22.47 -20.70 -12.03
CA VAL A 617 -22.32 -19.40 -11.34
C VAL A 617 -23.67 -18.68 -11.24
N TYR A 618 -24.04 -18.26 -10.03
CA TYR A 618 -25.30 -17.58 -9.73
C TYR A 618 -25.09 -16.16 -9.20
N ILE A 619 -25.83 -15.19 -9.75
CA ILE A 619 -25.84 -13.82 -9.25
C ILE A 619 -27.27 -13.47 -8.83
N GLU A 620 -27.49 -13.18 -7.55
CA GLU A 620 -28.82 -12.98 -6.99
C GLU A 620 -28.90 -11.71 -6.14
N ASN A 621 -29.97 -10.92 -6.31
CA ASN A 621 -30.22 -9.72 -5.50
C ASN A 621 -29.06 -8.71 -5.53
N CYS A 622 -28.36 -8.58 -6.65
CA CYS A 622 -27.21 -7.68 -6.79
C CYS A 622 -27.58 -6.38 -7.52
N PHE A 623 -26.90 -5.29 -7.16
CA PHE A 623 -27.03 -3.98 -7.81
C PHE A 623 -25.77 -3.66 -8.62
N PHE A 624 -25.95 -3.13 -9.82
CA PHE A 624 -24.88 -2.74 -10.73
C PHE A 624 -25.02 -1.27 -11.13
N ASP A 625 -23.95 -0.50 -11.08
CA ASP A 625 -23.98 0.90 -11.51
C ASP A 625 -22.64 1.34 -12.13
N ARG A 626 -22.64 2.47 -12.85
CA ARG A 626 -21.43 3.17 -13.31
C ARG A 626 -20.55 2.37 -14.28
N PHE A 627 -21.13 1.42 -15.02
CA PHE A 627 -20.45 0.74 -16.12
C PHE A 627 -20.66 1.52 -17.43
N THR A 628 -19.92 2.62 -17.59
CA THR A 628 -20.03 3.51 -18.76
C THR A 628 -18.87 3.34 -19.73
N ASN A 629 -19.18 3.25 -21.04
CA ASN A 629 -18.15 3.30 -22.09
C ASN A 629 -17.46 4.67 -22.09
N TRP A 630 -16.13 4.69 -22.17
CA TRP A 630 -15.38 5.93 -22.35
C TRP A 630 -14.94 6.10 -23.79
N TYR A 631 -15.32 7.23 -24.38
CA TYR A 631 -14.90 7.63 -25.71
C TYR A 631 -13.78 8.66 -25.63
N TYR A 632 -12.74 8.47 -26.43
CA TYR A 632 -11.64 9.43 -26.51
C TYR A 632 -12.10 10.66 -27.28
N ASN A 633 -11.48 11.81 -27.00
CA ASN A 633 -11.86 13.10 -27.59
C ASN A 633 -11.70 13.15 -29.12
N ASP A 634 -12.36 14.12 -29.75
CA ASP A 634 -12.46 14.22 -31.21
C ASP A 634 -11.12 14.43 -31.92
N SER A 635 -10.10 14.94 -31.21
CA SER A 635 -8.74 15.03 -31.76
C SER A 635 -8.20 13.70 -32.28
N PHE A 636 -8.67 12.56 -31.74
CA PHE A 636 -8.30 11.25 -32.26
C PHE A 636 -8.91 10.94 -33.63
N ILE A 637 -10.13 11.40 -33.88
CA ILE A 637 -10.77 11.30 -35.19
C ILE A 637 -10.04 12.22 -36.16
N ASP A 638 -9.93 13.50 -35.82
CA ASP A 638 -9.42 14.53 -36.73
C ASP A 638 -7.96 14.28 -37.13
N THR A 639 -7.16 13.74 -36.21
CA THR A 639 -5.73 13.50 -36.44
C THR A 639 -5.42 12.09 -36.95
N TRP A 640 -6.14 11.07 -36.45
CA TRP A 640 -5.75 9.66 -36.66
C TRP A 640 -6.82 8.80 -37.34
N GLY A 641 -8.00 9.36 -37.63
CA GLY A 641 -9.12 8.68 -38.28
C GLY A 641 -9.74 7.55 -37.46
N ILE A 642 -9.53 7.52 -36.14
CA ILE A 642 -10.05 6.49 -35.24
C ILE A 642 -10.57 7.15 -33.95
N ARG A 643 -11.64 6.60 -33.36
CA ARG A 643 -12.08 6.97 -32.00
C ARG A 643 -11.94 5.76 -31.09
N PRO A 644 -10.82 5.62 -30.35
CA PRO A 644 -10.69 4.57 -29.36
C PRO A 644 -11.81 4.64 -28.34
N MET A 645 -12.18 3.49 -27.78
CA MET A 645 -13.19 3.37 -26.74
C MET A 645 -12.69 2.39 -25.68
N ARG A 646 -12.94 2.69 -24.41
CA ARG A 646 -12.85 1.72 -23.31
C ARG A 646 -14.25 1.17 -23.07
N PRO A 647 -14.51 -0.12 -23.35
CA PRO A 647 -15.80 -0.70 -23.04
C PRO A 647 -15.99 -0.84 -21.52
N ALA A 648 -17.24 -0.81 -21.09
CA ALA A 648 -17.65 -1.23 -19.76
C ALA A 648 -18.87 -2.15 -19.85
N ALA A 649 -18.91 -3.19 -19.03
CA ALA A 649 -20.00 -4.16 -19.03
C ALA A 649 -20.29 -4.66 -17.61
N ALA A 650 -21.48 -4.36 -17.08
CA ALA A 650 -21.88 -4.87 -15.78
C ALA A 650 -21.88 -6.41 -15.71
N LEU A 651 -22.26 -7.06 -16.81
CA LEU A 651 -22.28 -8.53 -16.97
C LEU A 651 -21.59 -8.90 -18.28
N ASN A 652 -20.68 -9.87 -18.24
CA ASN A 652 -19.92 -10.35 -19.40
C ASN A 652 -19.58 -11.86 -19.30
N PHE A 653 -19.12 -12.45 -20.40
CA PHE A 653 -18.61 -13.84 -20.44
C PHE A 653 -17.11 -13.85 -20.70
N HIS A 654 -16.41 -14.79 -20.05
CA HIS A 654 -15.00 -14.99 -20.36
C HIS A 654 -14.87 -15.51 -21.81
N PRO A 655 -13.96 -14.95 -22.64
CA PRO A 655 -13.87 -15.32 -24.07
C PRO A 655 -13.61 -16.81 -24.33
N ASN A 656 -12.90 -17.47 -23.41
CA ASN A 656 -12.62 -18.91 -23.48
C ASN A 656 -13.71 -19.79 -22.82
N ASN A 657 -14.89 -19.23 -22.53
CA ASN A 657 -15.97 -19.98 -21.90
C ASN A 657 -16.79 -20.74 -22.96
N HIS A 658 -16.70 -22.07 -22.94
CA HIS A 658 -17.48 -22.96 -23.80
C HIS A 658 -18.96 -23.09 -23.36
N TYR A 659 -19.34 -22.51 -22.22
CA TYR A 659 -20.68 -22.58 -21.65
C TYR A 659 -21.23 -21.15 -21.39
N PRO A 660 -21.89 -20.51 -22.39
CA PRO A 660 -22.55 -19.21 -22.22
C PRO A 660 -23.77 -19.32 -21.27
N MET A 661 -24.79 -18.45 -21.34
CA MET A 661 -26.02 -18.55 -20.51
C MET A 661 -26.85 -19.80 -20.86
N ILE A 662 -26.36 -20.96 -20.44
CA ILE A 662 -27.10 -22.21 -20.31
C ILE A 662 -27.58 -22.34 -18.86
N PRO A 663 -28.50 -23.27 -18.52
CA PRO A 663 -29.02 -23.42 -17.15
C PRO A 663 -27.98 -23.62 -16.02
N ARG A 664 -26.70 -23.75 -16.37
CA ARG A 664 -25.57 -23.73 -15.44
C ARG A 664 -25.27 -22.32 -14.89
N ASN A 665 -25.46 -21.24 -15.66
CA ASN A 665 -25.25 -19.87 -15.17
C ASN A 665 -26.60 -19.14 -15.07
N ALA A 666 -26.91 -18.50 -13.94
CA ALA A 666 -28.17 -17.79 -13.79
C ALA A 666 -28.03 -16.46 -13.05
N ILE A 667 -28.94 -15.55 -13.37
CA ILE A 667 -29.05 -14.23 -12.77
C ILE A 667 -30.49 -14.06 -12.31
N LYS A 668 -30.68 -13.59 -11.07
CA LYS A 668 -32.01 -13.43 -10.48
C LYS A 668 -32.08 -12.13 -9.70
N ASN A 669 -33.17 -11.38 -9.89
CA ASN A 669 -33.47 -10.17 -9.12
C ASN A 669 -32.31 -9.15 -9.07
N VAL A 670 -31.64 -8.92 -10.20
CA VAL A 670 -30.59 -7.90 -10.30
C VAL A 670 -31.17 -6.57 -10.77
N THR A 671 -30.56 -5.47 -10.33
CA THR A 671 -30.97 -4.11 -10.69
C THR A 671 -29.77 -3.33 -11.24
N PHE A 672 -30.05 -2.36 -12.12
CA PHE A 672 -29.05 -1.50 -12.75
C PHE A 672 -29.36 -0.04 -12.45
N GLY A 673 -28.36 0.71 -12.00
CA GLY A 673 -28.42 2.17 -11.93
C GLY A 673 -28.51 2.75 -13.34
N PHE A 674 -29.62 3.42 -13.66
CA PHE A 674 -29.75 4.20 -14.89
C PHE A 674 -29.37 5.65 -14.59
N CYS A 675 -28.81 6.37 -15.58
CA CYS A 675 -28.28 7.75 -15.49
C CYS A 675 -29.25 8.86 -15.02
N ASN A 676 -30.43 8.52 -14.47
CA ASN A 676 -31.34 9.48 -13.87
C ASN A 676 -31.09 9.51 -12.37
N ALA A 677 -30.82 10.71 -11.84
CA ALA A 677 -30.42 11.04 -10.48
C ALA A 677 -31.42 10.68 -9.36
N VAL A 678 -32.14 9.55 -9.46
CA VAL A 678 -32.84 8.96 -8.33
C VAL A 678 -31.83 8.07 -7.62
N LYS A 679 -31.23 8.59 -6.54
CA LYS A 679 -30.54 7.78 -5.54
C LYS A 679 -31.53 6.70 -5.06
N VAL A 680 -31.49 5.51 -5.67
CA VAL A 680 -32.43 4.44 -5.35
C VAL A 680 -32.15 3.95 -3.93
N ALA A 681 -33.21 3.81 -3.15
CA ALA A 681 -33.26 3.46 -1.72
C ALA A 681 -32.56 2.15 -1.30
N PHE A 682 -31.82 1.48 -2.20
CA PHE A 682 -30.98 0.32 -1.89
C PHE A 682 -29.81 0.65 -0.95
N LEU A 683 -29.33 1.90 -0.95
CA LEU A 683 -28.20 2.33 -0.12
C LEU A 683 -28.50 2.32 1.39
N ASN A 684 -29.78 2.39 1.81
CA ASN A 684 -30.17 2.42 3.23
C ASN A 684 -30.13 1.04 3.92
N HIS A 685 -29.78 -0.04 3.22
CA HIS A 685 -29.60 -1.38 3.82
C HIS A 685 -28.13 -1.77 4.03
N PHE A 686 -27.18 -0.96 3.58
CA PHE A 686 -25.74 -1.25 3.69
C PHE A 686 -24.99 -0.35 4.69
N SER A 687 -25.68 0.58 5.36
CA SER A 687 -25.08 1.57 6.28
C SER A 687 -25.28 1.26 7.77
N ALA A 688 -25.31 -0.01 8.18
CA ALA A 688 -25.41 -0.41 9.59
C ALA A 688 -24.34 -1.42 9.98
#